data_AF-A0AB34KU30-F1
#
_entry.id   AF-A0AB34KU30-F1
#
_cell.length_a   1.000
_cell.length_b   1.000
_cell.length_c   1.000
_cell.angle_alpha   90.00
_cell.angle_beta   90.00
_cell.angle_gamma   90.00
#
_symmetry.space_group_name_H-M   'P 1'
#
loop_
_entity.id
_entity.type
_entity.pdbx_description
1 polymer ?
#
loop_
_entity_poly.entity_id
_entity_poly.type
_entity_poly.pdbx_seq_one_letter_code
_entity_poly.pdbx_strand_id
1 'polypeptide(L)'
;MAADADAKLREDAQAWQLALQTARKRRLRWTQLPLRELSSKHKASPAEIADIVVRLHTRGRPFVDPLVPRYIEQLIKTRCTGGSHILLAMLRHSRLADPSTVADYNTGTEASSIPPFEEQIFTLLRNMLAGMKFSAGSWKAHSLVLAVTRWLRVARKANELDVGKRIDSGSMSGADGPAATTFEALGMLAIAVFGHRSFRDIEKQPWWKARRPTIVGEMEQYDIHVLQWIQSQHAGHLQNLTKARPFLETDDKGSPLFTDQQVLASIGDIPVVNSRAGLFVWLSACLCARPLTDDATMRNYMLVRSNDNAQTAAVDLLIASFDVLTNALLRHESRQSVRFIRSFICNKVPLLLHSLLGFSGPNAVENCIQMSFMAITMDPLTPLSTGATDARDVMKKTRLEFLFACSLHSLVSERTIASLVNEQSVTVPKVTKYTKDGLNAQTSNNTGRLDTLIQELDSMNGNAGAISACIVDTINKLCANRETTELKTVCTSLTRKFPNLDVIMLFTQPANLLLPLCNVLNDWVHDQDSSEFQPPYEEFACILLFLLAAIHRYDLQASDLALNQDDNFIMKMLLRVPQSIHISDLTDEQKKQLAKWIEGLYATDEQGETTGIGDEVMSQCPPQAFYLLVPVLFDQSVLACKSNALPINTMRGGLEFLLEPFLLPSLVGGINWLLKHSWEDHNDAEILLQILEKLLKPSGSSQEMQAMHKCILAIVATPLESALQELARRKPEKKNQANALIEILKPHLHQQRTMAVPRAELDGYAASGLLTHAVKNTVRELALWAASGGTDAPPRFASHLLHCSLQVCGSPSVLQAVTEEIRDQTTISNGPIALDISAALVCAPDPSSYTTLMNVGPSPTSQPRLSLRDALRLATSNIRQLLDMPVADAEALVRLARKVEAQSAVSQMALVPTSTDDQNMTDQVMQDLGMGTGDAPVAAENSLLGGDAGLGQDVNTDFSTADFAAAANPSMDLGDSFNQNTNDMMQLDNSGNMFDLDIDFGQPVQQGGQNGTGEGGDQQNGEEDIFAGLDMGDLGQDFDFT
;
A
#
# COMPACT_ATOMS: atom_id res chain seq x y z
N MET A 1 -22.90 -67.65 37.04
CA MET A 1 -22.84 -67.58 35.55
C MET A 1 -21.85 -66.53 35.04
N ALA A 2 -22.10 -65.21 35.11
CA ALA A 2 -21.12 -64.21 34.61
C ALA A 2 -19.78 -64.29 35.36
N ALA A 3 -19.81 -64.44 36.69
CA ALA A 3 -18.60 -64.62 37.51
C ALA A 3 -17.83 -65.92 37.20
N ASP A 4 -18.52 -67.02 36.89
CA ASP A 4 -17.87 -68.29 36.50
C ASP A 4 -17.19 -68.20 35.13
N ALA A 5 -17.80 -67.46 34.19
CA ALA A 5 -17.21 -67.22 32.88
C ALA A 5 -15.92 -66.40 32.99
N ASP A 6 -15.91 -65.36 33.83
CA ASP A 6 -14.73 -64.53 34.06
C ASP A 6 -13.63 -65.27 34.87
N ALA A 7 -14.01 -66.10 35.84
CA ALA A 7 -13.08 -66.99 36.54
C ALA A 7 -12.40 -67.97 35.57
N LYS A 8 -13.17 -68.57 34.65
CA LYS A 8 -12.65 -69.51 33.65
C LYS A 8 -11.78 -68.85 32.58
N LEU A 9 -12.11 -67.63 32.16
CA LEU A 9 -11.25 -66.83 31.27
C LEU A 9 -9.90 -66.51 31.94
N ARG A 10 -9.91 -66.16 33.23
CA ARG A 10 -8.67 -65.95 34.02
C ARG A 10 -7.86 -67.24 34.17
N GLU A 11 -8.50 -68.40 34.36
CA GLU A 11 -7.84 -69.70 34.41
C GLU A 11 -7.18 -70.06 33.07
N ASP A 12 -7.89 -69.89 31.95
CA ASP A 12 -7.35 -70.09 30.61
C ASP A 12 -6.17 -69.14 30.31
N ALA A 13 -6.28 -67.86 30.70
CA ALA A 13 -5.19 -66.90 30.58
C ALA A 13 -3.96 -67.28 31.44
N GLN A 14 -4.17 -67.81 32.65
CA GLN A 14 -3.09 -68.32 33.51
C GLN A 14 -2.42 -69.56 32.89
N ALA A 15 -3.17 -70.45 32.24
CA ALA A 15 -2.63 -71.61 31.53
C ALA A 15 -1.74 -71.18 30.34
N TRP A 16 -2.20 -70.21 29.54
CA TRP A 16 -1.39 -69.59 28.47
C TRP A 16 -0.12 -68.94 29.02
N GLN A 17 -0.21 -68.20 30.12
CA GLN A 17 0.92 -67.57 30.79
C GLN A 17 1.93 -68.61 31.30
N LEU A 18 1.47 -69.68 31.96
CA LEU A 18 2.32 -70.74 32.49
C LEU A 18 3.04 -71.50 31.36
N ALA A 19 2.32 -71.83 30.28
CA ALA A 19 2.87 -72.53 29.12
C ALA A 19 3.98 -71.73 28.43
N LEU A 20 3.74 -70.44 28.14
CA LEU A 20 4.71 -69.58 27.47
C LEU A 20 5.91 -69.24 28.37
N GLN A 21 5.69 -69.02 29.68
CA GLN A 21 6.80 -68.86 30.63
C GLN A 21 7.64 -70.12 30.75
N THR A 22 7.02 -71.31 30.72
CA THR A 22 7.72 -72.61 30.78
C THR A 22 8.52 -72.86 29.50
N ALA A 23 7.94 -72.58 28.33
CA ALA A 23 8.61 -72.71 27.04
C ALA A 23 9.84 -71.79 26.92
N ARG A 24 9.71 -70.54 27.39
CA ARG A 24 10.84 -69.60 27.49
C ARG A 24 11.92 -70.10 28.47
N LYS A 25 11.55 -70.50 29.69
CA LYS A 25 12.49 -71.04 30.70
C LYS A 25 13.25 -72.26 30.18
N ARG A 26 12.60 -73.13 29.40
CA ARG A 26 13.19 -74.32 28.78
C ARG A 26 13.86 -74.06 27.43
N ARG A 27 13.95 -72.80 26.96
CA ARG A 27 14.52 -72.41 25.65
C ARG A 27 13.96 -73.22 24.46
N LEU A 28 12.68 -73.60 24.52
CA LEU A 28 12.06 -74.44 23.48
C LEU A 28 12.08 -73.72 22.12
N ARG A 29 12.37 -74.48 21.05
CA ARG A 29 12.24 -73.93 19.69
C ARG A 29 10.77 -73.72 19.37
N TRP A 30 10.45 -72.71 18.56
CA TRP A 30 9.07 -72.38 18.20
C TRP A 30 8.32 -73.53 17.50
N THR A 31 9.03 -74.46 16.86
CA THR A 31 8.48 -75.69 16.28
C THR A 31 8.00 -76.73 17.30
N GLN A 32 8.39 -76.59 18.57
CA GLN A 32 8.11 -77.54 19.66
C GLN A 32 6.97 -77.06 20.59
N LEU A 33 6.37 -75.91 20.29
CA LEU A 33 5.23 -75.34 21.03
C LEU A 33 3.91 -75.88 20.43
N PRO A 34 3.08 -76.63 21.18
CA PRO A 34 1.82 -77.20 20.68
C PRO A 34 0.69 -76.15 20.63
N LEU A 35 0.90 -75.05 19.90
CA LEU A 35 0.01 -73.88 19.87
C LEU A 35 -1.44 -74.21 19.46
N ARG A 36 -1.63 -75.19 18.56
CA ARG A 36 -2.96 -75.65 18.14
C ARG A 36 -3.69 -76.43 19.24
N GLU A 37 -2.97 -77.24 20.02
CA GLU A 37 -3.59 -77.96 21.14
C GLU A 37 -3.92 -76.99 22.28
N LEU A 38 -3.03 -76.03 22.55
CA LEU A 38 -3.21 -75.04 23.60
C LEU A 38 -4.40 -74.11 23.34
N SER A 39 -4.56 -73.65 22.09
CA SER A 39 -5.75 -72.89 21.64
C SER A 39 -7.03 -73.72 21.53
N SER A 40 -6.93 -75.05 21.42
CA SER A 40 -8.11 -75.94 21.48
C SER A 40 -8.59 -76.20 22.92
N LYS A 41 -7.67 -76.20 23.89
CA LYS A 41 -7.93 -76.52 25.31
C LYS A 41 -8.27 -75.28 26.14
N HIS A 42 -7.62 -74.14 25.88
CA HIS A 42 -7.76 -72.90 26.64
C HIS A 42 -8.18 -71.73 25.72
N LYS A 43 -9.39 -71.22 25.91
CA LYS A 43 -10.04 -70.20 25.05
C LYS A 43 -9.81 -68.78 25.55
N ALA A 44 -8.55 -68.42 25.82
CA ALA A 44 -8.17 -67.03 26.10
C ALA A 44 -8.38 -66.15 24.85
N SER A 45 -8.66 -64.86 25.04
CA SER A 45 -8.88 -63.95 23.92
C SER A 45 -7.56 -63.63 23.18
N PRO A 46 -7.62 -63.30 21.87
CA PRO A 46 -6.44 -62.89 21.09
C PRO A 46 -5.68 -61.69 21.67
N ALA A 47 -6.37 -60.82 22.44
CA ALA A 47 -5.80 -59.66 23.10
C ALA A 47 -5.06 -60.05 24.39
N GLU A 48 -5.62 -60.96 25.21
CA GLU A 48 -4.93 -61.49 26.40
C GLU A 48 -3.69 -62.30 26.00
N ILE A 49 -3.76 -63.10 24.93
CA ILE A 49 -2.60 -63.84 24.42
C ILE A 49 -1.49 -62.87 23.96
N ALA A 50 -1.84 -61.78 23.26
CA ALA A 50 -0.88 -60.75 22.89
C ALA A 50 -0.22 -60.11 24.12
N ASP A 51 -1.04 -59.73 25.10
CA ASP A 51 -0.62 -59.06 26.32
C ASP A 51 0.27 -59.96 27.22
N ILE A 52 -0.06 -61.26 27.34
CA ILE A 52 0.78 -62.26 28.02
C ILE A 52 2.15 -62.37 27.35
N VAL A 53 2.21 -62.40 26.01
CA VAL A 53 3.45 -62.61 25.26
C VAL A 53 4.35 -61.36 25.31
N VAL A 54 3.77 -60.16 25.20
CA VAL A 54 4.49 -58.89 25.41
C VAL A 54 5.04 -58.82 26.84
N ARG A 55 4.26 -59.20 27.85
CA ARG A 55 4.71 -59.28 29.26
C ARG A 55 5.81 -60.33 29.53
N LEU A 56 6.13 -61.23 28.59
CA LEU A 56 7.35 -62.04 28.70
C LEU A 56 8.60 -61.19 28.50
N HIS A 57 8.56 -60.16 27.65
CA HIS A 57 9.70 -59.27 27.45
C HIS A 57 9.89 -58.32 28.64
N THR A 58 8.82 -57.68 29.13
CA THR A 58 8.88 -56.55 30.08
C THR A 58 9.41 -56.84 31.49
N ARG A 59 9.81 -58.09 31.80
CA ARG A 59 10.42 -58.45 33.09
C ARG A 59 11.90 -58.06 33.18
N GLY A 60 12.14 -56.75 33.33
CA GLY A 60 13.33 -56.20 34.00
C GLY A 60 14.70 -56.62 33.46
N ARG A 61 14.87 -56.72 32.14
CA ARG A 61 16.16 -56.98 31.50
C ARG A 61 16.41 -56.01 30.34
N PRO A 62 17.64 -55.49 30.16
CA PRO A 62 17.97 -54.55 29.09
C PRO A 62 18.08 -55.19 27.70
N PHE A 63 17.91 -56.51 27.57
CA PHE A 63 18.13 -57.24 26.32
C PHE A 63 16.86 -57.99 25.87
N VAL A 64 16.52 -57.86 24.59
CA VAL A 64 15.39 -58.55 23.95
C VAL A 64 15.70 -60.03 23.77
N ASP A 65 14.93 -60.90 24.43
CA ASP A 65 15.06 -62.35 24.25
C ASP A 65 14.63 -62.74 22.82
N PRO A 66 15.55 -63.22 21.94
CA PRO A 66 15.28 -63.41 20.51
C PRO A 66 14.26 -64.51 20.20
N LEU A 67 13.84 -65.27 21.22
CA LEU A 67 12.72 -66.19 21.13
C LEU A 67 11.37 -65.48 21.15
N VAL A 68 11.23 -64.32 21.80
CA VAL A 68 9.94 -63.63 21.96
C VAL A 68 9.40 -63.06 20.63
N PRO A 69 10.18 -62.34 19.79
CA PRO A 69 9.72 -61.95 18.46
C PRO A 69 9.33 -63.16 17.59
N ARG A 70 10.06 -64.27 17.69
CA ARG A 70 9.75 -65.52 16.96
C ARG A 70 8.48 -66.22 17.48
N TYR A 71 8.17 -66.13 18.77
CA TYR A 71 6.90 -66.59 19.31
C TYR A 71 5.74 -65.72 18.83
N ILE A 72 5.90 -64.39 18.81
CA ILE A 72 4.91 -63.44 18.27
C ILE A 72 4.63 -63.74 16.79
N GLU A 73 5.67 -63.90 15.98
CA GLU A 73 5.59 -64.29 14.56
C GLU A 73 4.74 -65.56 14.36
N GLN A 74 4.99 -66.60 15.17
CA GLN A 74 4.28 -67.87 15.04
C GLN A 74 2.86 -67.83 15.61
N LEU A 75 2.58 -67.04 16.64
CA LEU A 75 1.22 -66.82 17.15
C LEU A 75 0.35 -66.05 16.14
N ILE A 76 0.94 -65.13 15.38
CA ILE A 76 0.29 -64.44 14.25
C ILE A 76 0.07 -65.42 13.08
N LYS A 77 1.09 -66.20 12.68
CA LYS A 77 0.97 -67.22 11.61
C LYS A 77 -0.05 -68.30 11.92
N THR A 78 -0.15 -68.74 13.17
CA THR A 78 -1.15 -69.73 13.64
C THR A 78 -2.53 -69.12 13.93
N ARG A 79 -2.71 -67.80 13.77
CA ARG A 79 -3.94 -67.03 14.04
C ARG A 79 -4.42 -67.04 15.50
N CYS A 80 -3.54 -67.37 16.45
CA CYS A 80 -3.84 -67.27 17.89
C CYS A 80 -3.93 -65.80 18.34
N THR A 81 -3.19 -64.91 17.68
CA THR A 81 -3.33 -63.45 17.83
C THR A 81 -3.15 -62.73 16.49
N GLY A 82 -3.23 -61.40 16.47
CA GLY A 82 -3.08 -60.57 15.28
C GLY A 82 -2.21 -59.35 15.55
N GLY A 83 -1.61 -58.79 14.49
CA GLY A 83 -0.68 -57.66 14.58
C GLY A 83 -1.27 -56.44 15.31
N SER A 84 -2.55 -56.15 15.12
CA SER A 84 -3.26 -55.07 15.85
C SER A 84 -3.35 -55.29 17.35
N HIS A 85 -3.54 -56.54 17.81
CA HIS A 85 -3.56 -56.86 19.24
C HIS A 85 -2.16 -56.80 19.83
N ILE A 86 -1.13 -57.23 19.09
CA ILE A 86 0.27 -57.10 19.50
C ILE A 86 0.68 -55.63 19.62
N LEU A 87 0.36 -54.79 18.63
CA LEU A 87 0.61 -53.34 18.69
C LEU A 87 -0.10 -52.68 19.87
N LEU A 88 -1.37 -52.99 20.12
CA LEU A 88 -2.11 -52.41 21.25
C LEU A 88 -1.63 -52.94 22.61
N ALA A 89 -1.18 -54.19 22.68
CA ALA A 89 -0.56 -54.75 23.87
C ALA A 89 0.80 -54.11 24.15
N MET A 90 1.65 -53.94 23.12
CA MET A 90 2.91 -53.22 23.24
C MET A 90 2.70 -51.78 23.71
N LEU A 91 1.71 -51.07 23.16
CA LEU A 91 1.43 -49.68 23.52
C LEU A 91 1.08 -49.52 25.02
N ARG A 92 0.39 -50.51 25.61
CA ARG A 92 0.05 -50.54 27.05
C ARG A 92 1.25 -50.76 27.97
N HIS A 93 2.33 -51.37 27.48
CA HIS A 93 3.54 -51.68 28.26
C HIS A 93 4.78 -50.93 27.76
N SER A 94 4.62 -49.97 26.86
CA SER A 94 5.72 -49.19 26.29
C SER A 94 6.05 -47.99 27.17
N ARG A 95 7.33 -47.71 27.34
CA ARG A 95 7.83 -46.51 28.06
C ARG A 95 7.44 -45.20 27.38
N LEU A 96 7.17 -45.25 26.07
CA LEU A 96 6.68 -44.10 25.30
C LEU A 96 5.24 -43.69 25.65
N ALA A 97 4.51 -44.49 26.44
CA ALA A 97 3.13 -44.20 26.85
C ALA A 97 3.00 -43.60 28.26
N ASP A 98 4.08 -43.54 29.05
CA ASP A 98 4.08 -43.00 30.41
C ASP A 98 4.96 -41.72 30.48
N PRO A 99 4.35 -40.52 30.62
CA PRO A 99 5.08 -39.25 30.58
C PRO A 99 6.07 -39.08 31.75
N SER A 100 5.91 -39.82 32.85
CA SER A 100 6.81 -39.76 34.00
C SER A 100 8.15 -40.45 33.75
N THR A 101 8.20 -41.43 32.84
CA THR A 101 9.41 -42.23 32.57
C THR A 101 10.27 -41.73 31.39
N VAL A 102 9.81 -40.69 30.68
CA VAL A 102 10.55 -40.11 29.53
C VAL A 102 11.87 -39.45 29.95
N ALA A 103 12.01 -39.05 31.22
CA ALA A 103 13.24 -38.43 31.74
C ALA A 103 14.46 -39.37 31.74
N ASP A 104 14.27 -40.68 31.87
CA ASP A 104 15.37 -41.66 32.02
C ASP A 104 15.86 -42.25 30.68
N TYR A 105 15.32 -41.83 29.54
CA TYR A 105 15.73 -42.37 28.23
C TYR A 105 17.18 -42.02 27.85
N ASN A 106 17.71 -40.90 28.38
CA ASN A 106 19.02 -40.36 28.01
C ASN A 106 20.10 -40.54 29.09
N THR A 107 19.77 -41.05 30.29
CA THR A 107 20.70 -41.09 31.45
C THR A 107 21.40 -42.44 31.66
N GLY A 108 21.14 -43.46 30.84
CA GLY A 108 21.98 -44.66 30.87
C GLY A 108 21.55 -45.86 30.04
N THR A 109 22.12 -46.01 28.84
CA THR A 109 22.66 -47.29 28.39
C THR A 109 23.78 -47.03 27.38
N GLU A 110 24.95 -47.64 27.57
CA GLU A 110 25.99 -47.70 26.53
C GLU A 110 25.41 -48.25 25.22
N ALA A 111 25.89 -47.79 24.06
CA ALA A 111 25.35 -48.15 22.75
C ALA A 111 25.29 -49.67 22.52
N SER A 112 24.13 -50.27 22.82
CA SER A 112 23.90 -51.69 22.65
C SER A 112 23.68 -51.97 21.17
N SER A 113 24.46 -52.88 20.59
CA SER A 113 24.34 -53.30 19.17
C SER A 113 23.08 -54.10 18.84
N ILE A 114 22.07 -54.07 19.73
CA ILE A 114 20.84 -54.86 19.64
C ILE A 114 19.65 -53.90 19.69
N PRO A 115 18.82 -53.85 18.63
CA PRO A 115 17.72 -52.90 18.56
C PRO A 115 16.63 -53.16 19.63
N PRO A 116 15.92 -52.12 20.08
CA PRO A 116 14.87 -52.24 21.09
C PRO A 116 13.71 -53.13 20.63
N PHE A 117 12.88 -53.58 21.59
CA PHE A 117 11.79 -54.51 21.34
C PHE A 117 10.76 -53.95 20.38
N GLU A 118 10.43 -52.67 20.54
CA GLU A 118 9.54 -51.91 19.66
C GLU A 118 10.01 -51.95 18.20
N GLU A 119 11.25 -51.57 17.93
CA GLU A 119 11.86 -51.60 16.59
C GLU A 119 11.86 -53.00 15.97
N GLN A 120 12.24 -54.03 16.75
CA GLN A 120 12.23 -55.41 16.30
C GLN A 120 10.82 -55.88 15.90
N ILE A 121 9.78 -55.52 16.66
CA ILE A 121 8.41 -55.94 16.36
C ILE A 121 7.78 -55.10 15.25
N PHE A 122 8.05 -53.79 15.15
CA PHE A 122 7.61 -52.99 14.01
C PHE A 122 8.20 -53.52 12.69
N THR A 123 9.50 -53.82 12.68
CA THR A 123 10.20 -54.42 11.54
C THR A 123 9.66 -55.83 11.21
N LEU A 124 9.39 -56.66 12.23
CA LEU A 124 8.77 -57.98 12.05
C LEU A 124 7.36 -57.87 11.44
N LEU A 125 6.52 -56.96 11.92
CA LEU A 125 5.16 -56.72 11.41
C LEU A 125 5.19 -56.21 9.97
N ARG A 126 6.09 -55.27 9.65
CA ARG A 126 6.34 -54.77 8.28
C ARG A 126 6.71 -55.90 7.33
N ASN A 127 7.67 -56.73 7.72
CA ASN A 127 8.16 -57.85 6.91
C ASN A 127 7.08 -58.95 6.74
N MET A 128 6.25 -59.19 7.75
CA MET A 128 5.09 -60.10 7.60
C MET A 128 4.00 -59.53 6.69
N LEU A 129 3.76 -58.22 6.73
CA LEU A 129 2.76 -57.56 5.89
C LEU A 129 3.06 -57.72 4.39
N ALA A 130 4.34 -57.65 4.00
CA ALA A 130 4.79 -57.89 2.63
C ALA A 130 4.38 -59.28 2.07
N GLY A 131 4.19 -60.28 2.95
CA GLY A 131 3.73 -61.63 2.59
C GLY A 131 2.22 -61.88 2.77
N MET A 132 1.45 -60.93 3.31
CA MET A 132 0.02 -61.13 3.61
C MET A 132 -0.90 -60.48 2.56
N LYS A 133 -1.97 -61.19 2.20
CA LYS A 133 -3.08 -60.59 1.45
C LYS A 133 -3.99 -59.81 2.42
N PHE A 134 -3.80 -58.49 2.46
CA PHE A 134 -4.72 -57.58 3.17
C PHE A 134 -6.10 -57.60 2.49
N SER A 135 -7.16 -57.85 3.25
CA SER A 135 -8.54 -57.94 2.74
C SER A 135 -9.39 -56.84 3.38
N ALA A 136 -9.83 -55.87 2.58
CA ALA A 136 -10.45 -54.63 3.06
C ALA A 136 -11.81 -54.84 3.77
N GLY A 137 -12.51 -55.95 3.50
CA GLY A 137 -13.75 -56.33 4.21
C GLY A 137 -13.52 -57.01 5.57
N SER A 138 -12.28 -57.20 6.02
CA SER A 138 -11.96 -57.85 7.29
C SER A 138 -11.83 -56.83 8.41
N TRP A 139 -12.52 -57.05 9.55
CA TRP A 139 -12.39 -56.23 10.76
C TRP A 139 -10.93 -56.04 11.24
N LYS A 140 -10.05 -56.97 10.85
CA LYS A 140 -8.60 -56.97 11.13
C LYS A 140 -7.85 -55.84 10.41
N ALA A 141 -8.35 -55.36 9.27
CA ALA A 141 -7.83 -54.19 8.57
C ALA A 141 -8.10 -52.91 9.39
N HIS A 142 -9.35 -52.73 9.81
CA HIS A 142 -9.77 -51.62 10.67
C HIS A 142 -8.99 -51.59 12.00
N SER A 143 -8.86 -52.73 12.69
CA SER A 143 -8.13 -52.78 13.96
C SER A 143 -6.62 -52.54 13.81
N LEU A 144 -6.02 -52.88 12.66
CA LEU A 144 -4.60 -52.60 12.37
C LEU A 144 -4.38 -51.12 12.09
N VAL A 145 -5.22 -50.50 11.27
CA VAL A 145 -5.17 -49.05 11.00
C VAL A 145 -5.27 -48.25 12.29
N LEU A 146 -6.27 -48.52 13.13
CA LEU A 146 -6.42 -47.81 14.41
C LEU A 146 -5.27 -48.05 15.38
N ALA A 147 -4.66 -49.24 15.37
CA ALA A 147 -3.49 -49.52 16.20
C ALA A 147 -2.26 -48.70 15.74
N VAL A 148 -2.01 -48.62 14.43
CA VAL A 148 -0.92 -47.82 13.86
C VAL A 148 -1.16 -46.32 14.10
N THR A 149 -2.34 -45.78 13.80
CA THR A 149 -2.66 -44.36 14.04
C THR A 149 -2.50 -43.97 15.52
N ARG A 150 -2.86 -44.85 16.46
CA ARG A 150 -2.62 -44.62 17.89
C ARG A 150 -1.13 -44.59 18.25
N TRP A 151 -0.33 -45.45 17.63
CA TRP A 151 1.12 -45.44 17.81
C TRP A 151 1.75 -44.15 17.26
N LEU A 152 1.35 -43.69 16.07
CA LEU A 152 1.83 -42.42 15.50
C LEU A 152 1.57 -41.25 16.46
N ARG A 153 0.35 -41.15 17.00
CA ARG A 153 -0.02 -40.11 17.98
C ARG A 153 0.84 -40.16 19.26
N VAL A 154 1.04 -41.34 19.84
CA VAL A 154 1.82 -41.48 21.09
C VAL A 154 3.30 -41.20 20.87
N ALA A 155 3.86 -41.72 19.77
CA ALA A 155 5.24 -41.44 19.39
C ALA A 155 5.49 -39.96 19.09
N ARG A 156 4.55 -39.28 18.41
CA ARG A 156 4.58 -37.82 18.23
C ARG A 156 4.59 -37.06 19.56
N LYS A 157 3.66 -37.35 20.48
CA LYS A 157 3.64 -36.70 21.81
C LYS A 157 4.92 -36.93 22.62
N ALA A 158 5.50 -38.13 22.51
CA ALA A 158 6.78 -38.43 23.14
C ALA A 158 7.94 -37.61 22.52
N ASN A 159 7.94 -37.42 21.19
CA ASN A 159 8.93 -36.59 20.51
C ASN A 159 8.77 -35.10 20.84
N GLU A 160 7.54 -34.56 20.78
CA GLU A 160 7.21 -33.17 21.17
C GLU A 160 7.73 -32.85 22.59
N LEU A 161 7.57 -33.78 23.54
CA LEU A 161 8.01 -33.62 24.93
C LEU A 161 9.53 -33.80 25.15
N ASP A 162 10.23 -34.58 24.31
CA ASP A 162 11.69 -34.67 24.33
C ASP A 162 12.33 -33.43 23.66
N VAL A 163 11.75 -32.95 22.55
CA VAL A 163 12.20 -31.74 21.84
C VAL A 163 12.04 -30.49 22.72
N GLY A 164 10.91 -30.31 23.40
CA GLY A 164 10.73 -29.20 24.36
C GLY A 164 11.84 -29.16 25.41
N LYS A 165 12.15 -30.30 26.04
CA LYS A 165 13.23 -30.39 27.04
C LYS A 165 14.62 -30.10 26.47
N ARG A 166 14.89 -30.43 25.19
CA ARG A 166 16.17 -30.13 24.53
C ARG A 166 16.31 -28.64 24.22
N ILE A 167 15.21 -27.97 23.85
CA ILE A 167 15.13 -26.52 23.70
C ILE A 167 15.44 -25.85 25.04
N ASP A 168 14.77 -26.25 26.11
CA ASP A 168 14.99 -25.74 27.47
C ASP A 168 16.44 -25.95 27.96
N SER A 169 17.11 -27.02 27.50
CA SER A 169 18.51 -27.31 27.84
C SER A 169 19.55 -26.71 26.88
N GLY A 170 19.14 -25.94 25.87
CA GLY A 170 20.04 -25.31 24.89
C GLY A 170 20.82 -26.28 23.98
N SER A 171 20.35 -27.52 23.81
CA SER A 171 21.08 -28.57 23.06
C SER A 171 20.40 -28.87 21.73
N MET A 172 20.81 -28.17 20.67
CA MET A 172 20.29 -28.31 19.31
C MET A 172 21.12 -29.25 18.43
N SER A 173 21.55 -30.39 18.97
CA SER A 173 22.22 -31.43 18.18
C SER A 173 21.22 -32.48 17.69
N GLY A 174 21.52 -33.08 16.52
CA GLY A 174 20.67 -34.07 15.85
C GLY A 174 20.30 -35.25 16.74
N ALA A 175 19.15 -35.88 16.46
CA ALA A 175 18.53 -36.89 17.31
C ALA A 175 19.21 -38.29 17.23
N ASP A 176 20.52 -38.37 17.44
CA ASP A 176 21.31 -39.62 17.51
C ASP A 176 21.05 -40.39 18.83
N GLY A 177 19.81 -40.83 19.02
CA GLY A 177 19.37 -41.62 20.17
C GLY A 177 18.58 -42.86 19.77
N PRO A 178 18.52 -43.90 20.63
CA PRO A 178 17.82 -45.16 20.34
C PRO A 178 16.29 -45.03 20.17
N ALA A 179 15.72 -43.86 20.48
CA ALA A 179 14.34 -43.52 20.14
C ALA A 179 14.14 -43.27 18.64
N ALA A 180 15.13 -42.70 17.95
CA ALA A 180 15.03 -42.35 16.52
C ALA A 180 14.87 -43.59 15.64
N THR A 181 15.64 -44.66 15.87
CA THR A 181 15.50 -45.93 15.13
C THR A 181 14.13 -46.58 15.36
N THR A 182 13.58 -46.43 16.56
CA THR A 182 12.22 -46.89 16.91
C THR A 182 11.14 -46.09 16.16
N PHE A 183 11.29 -44.76 16.08
CA PHE A 183 10.39 -43.89 15.32
C PHE A 183 10.50 -44.12 13.80
N GLU A 184 11.70 -44.36 13.27
CA GLU A 184 11.89 -44.73 11.86
C GLU A 184 11.23 -46.09 11.55
N ALA A 185 11.41 -47.10 12.41
CA ALA A 185 10.76 -48.41 12.24
C ALA A 185 9.22 -48.33 12.33
N LEU A 186 8.67 -47.46 13.18
CA LEU A 186 7.24 -47.16 13.21
C LEU A 186 6.78 -46.45 11.93
N GLY A 187 7.54 -45.47 11.43
CA GLY A 187 7.29 -44.80 10.15
C GLY A 187 7.26 -45.78 8.98
N MET A 188 8.26 -46.66 8.89
CA MET A 188 8.32 -47.73 7.88
C MET A 188 7.16 -48.71 7.98
N LEU A 189 6.70 -49.04 9.19
CA LEU A 189 5.49 -49.86 9.37
C LEU A 189 4.23 -49.12 8.91
N ALA A 190 4.09 -47.83 9.22
CA ALA A 190 2.97 -47.01 8.80
C ALA A 190 2.92 -46.88 7.27
N ILE A 191 4.04 -46.54 6.62
CA ILE A 191 4.16 -46.49 5.15
C ILE A 191 3.78 -47.84 4.53
N ALA A 192 4.23 -48.96 5.10
CA ALA A 192 3.88 -50.29 4.60
C ALA A 192 2.38 -50.64 4.77
N VAL A 193 1.73 -50.18 5.85
CA VAL A 193 0.30 -50.40 6.10
C VAL A 193 -0.57 -49.52 5.21
N PHE A 194 -0.29 -48.22 5.16
CA PHE A 194 -1.07 -47.22 4.42
C PHE A 194 -0.81 -47.29 2.90
N GLY A 195 0.42 -47.60 2.48
CA GLY A 195 0.81 -47.78 1.08
C GLY A 195 0.50 -49.16 0.49
N HIS A 196 -0.09 -50.09 1.24
CA HIS A 196 -0.39 -51.42 0.73
C HIS A 196 -1.45 -51.37 -0.39
N ARG A 197 -1.22 -52.02 -1.53
CA ARG A 197 -2.10 -51.99 -2.73
C ARG A 197 -3.60 -52.20 -2.46
N SER A 198 -3.94 -53.10 -1.53
CA SER A 198 -5.34 -53.43 -1.15
C SER A 198 -5.95 -52.47 -0.11
N PHE A 199 -5.22 -51.42 0.27
CA PHE A 199 -5.73 -50.34 1.12
C PHE A 199 -6.72 -49.45 0.36
N ARG A 200 -6.57 -49.32 -0.97
CA ARG A 200 -7.49 -48.60 -1.86
C ARG A 200 -8.94 -49.09 -1.76
N ASP A 201 -9.15 -50.38 -1.49
CA ASP A 201 -10.48 -50.96 -1.33
C ASP A 201 -11.20 -50.52 -0.03
N ILE A 202 -10.53 -49.80 0.89
CA ILE A 202 -11.12 -49.26 2.13
C ILE A 202 -12.02 -48.04 1.87
N GLU A 203 -11.85 -47.32 0.73
CA GLU A 203 -12.66 -46.15 0.34
C GLU A 203 -14.17 -46.40 0.43
N LYS A 204 -14.57 -47.65 0.16
CA LYS A 204 -15.96 -48.14 0.14
C LYS A 204 -16.54 -48.47 1.52
N GLN A 205 -15.77 -48.34 2.60
CA GLN A 205 -16.17 -48.74 3.95
C GLN A 205 -16.79 -47.56 4.73
N PRO A 206 -17.92 -47.75 5.44
CA PRO A 206 -18.60 -46.66 6.14
C PRO A 206 -17.77 -46.08 7.30
N TRP A 207 -16.95 -46.91 7.96
CA TRP A 207 -16.06 -46.45 9.03
C TRP A 207 -14.92 -45.58 8.54
N TRP A 208 -14.54 -45.67 7.25
CA TRP A 208 -13.45 -44.89 6.67
C TRP A 208 -13.86 -43.43 6.55
N LYS A 209 -15.03 -43.14 5.97
CA LYS A 209 -15.55 -41.77 5.82
C LYS A 209 -15.51 -40.98 7.13
N ALA A 210 -15.93 -41.59 8.24
CA ALA A 210 -15.95 -40.95 9.55
C ALA A 210 -14.58 -40.80 10.25
N ARG A 211 -13.53 -41.49 9.80
CA ARG A 211 -12.20 -41.50 10.47
C ARG A 211 -11.04 -41.06 9.58
N ARG A 212 -11.24 -40.94 8.27
CA ARG A 212 -10.27 -40.43 7.28
C ARG A 212 -9.58 -39.14 7.75
N PRO A 213 -10.26 -38.05 8.16
CA PRO A 213 -9.57 -36.82 8.56
C PRO A 213 -8.63 -37.02 9.76
N THR A 214 -9.06 -37.78 10.78
CA THR A 214 -8.21 -38.10 11.95
C THR A 214 -7.00 -38.95 11.57
N ILE A 215 -7.13 -39.86 10.60
CA ILE A 215 -6.03 -40.72 10.16
C ILE A 215 -5.03 -39.94 9.30
N VAL A 216 -5.52 -39.10 8.38
CA VAL A 216 -4.71 -38.21 7.53
C VAL A 216 -3.94 -37.21 8.39
N GLY A 217 -4.60 -36.53 9.33
CA GLY A 217 -3.94 -35.55 10.22
C GLY A 217 -2.81 -36.16 11.05
N GLU A 218 -2.98 -37.35 11.64
CA GLU A 218 -1.90 -38.00 12.40
C GLU A 218 -0.78 -38.55 11.49
N MET A 219 -1.07 -38.87 10.23
CA MET A 219 -0.02 -39.25 9.25
C MET A 219 0.84 -38.03 8.89
N GLU A 220 0.22 -36.88 8.63
CA GLU A 220 0.91 -35.63 8.27
C GLU A 220 1.68 -35.05 9.46
N GLN A 221 1.06 -35.01 10.64
CA GLN A 221 1.70 -34.54 11.87
C GLN A 221 2.87 -35.42 12.30
N TYR A 222 2.81 -36.75 12.08
CA TYR A 222 3.97 -37.62 12.36
C TYR A 222 5.11 -37.44 11.35
N ASP A 223 4.79 -37.20 10.07
CA ASP A 223 5.80 -36.94 9.04
C ASP A 223 6.58 -35.65 9.36
N ILE A 224 5.86 -34.57 9.71
CA ILE A 224 6.43 -33.26 10.08
C ILE A 224 7.16 -33.33 11.43
N HIS A 225 6.44 -33.64 12.51
CA HIS A 225 6.97 -33.47 13.87
C HIS A 225 7.86 -34.62 14.35
N VAL A 226 8.00 -35.71 13.58
CA VAL A 226 8.87 -36.85 13.93
C VAL A 226 9.83 -37.20 12.79
N LEU A 227 9.34 -37.56 11.60
CA LEU A 227 10.23 -38.08 10.54
C LEU A 227 11.18 -37.03 9.96
N GLN A 228 10.70 -35.80 9.72
CA GLN A 228 11.58 -34.68 9.32
C GLN A 228 12.54 -34.30 10.45
N TRP A 229 12.08 -34.29 11.70
CA TRP A 229 12.89 -33.92 12.87
C TRP A 229 14.06 -34.89 13.12
N ILE A 230 13.84 -36.20 12.99
CA ILE A 230 14.92 -37.21 13.06
C ILE A 230 15.71 -37.35 11.75
N GLN A 231 15.49 -36.47 10.76
CA GLN A 231 16.13 -36.48 9.44
C GLN A 231 16.02 -37.82 8.70
N SER A 232 14.91 -38.55 8.86
CA SER A 232 14.75 -39.86 8.23
C SER A 232 14.65 -39.73 6.71
N GLN A 233 15.32 -40.63 6.00
CA GLN A 233 15.17 -40.89 4.56
C GLN A 233 13.71 -41.16 4.11
N HIS A 234 12.82 -41.45 5.06
CA HIS A 234 11.39 -41.69 4.84
C HIS A 234 10.50 -40.47 5.11
N ALA A 235 11.06 -39.31 5.44
CA ALA A 235 10.31 -38.06 5.53
C ALA A 235 9.57 -37.73 4.21
N GLY A 236 8.40 -37.10 4.33
CA GLY A 236 7.49 -36.77 3.22
C GLY A 236 6.76 -37.95 2.59
N HIS A 237 7.07 -39.21 2.96
CA HIS A 237 6.43 -40.37 2.35
C HIS A 237 4.99 -40.58 2.84
N LEU A 238 4.66 -40.20 4.08
CA LEU A 238 3.29 -40.28 4.59
C LEU A 238 2.45 -39.15 3.99
N GLN A 239 2.98 -37.93 3.90
CA GLN A 239 2.36 -36.80 3.17
C GLN A 239 2.12 -37.12 1.68
N ASN A 240 3.02 -37.85 1.03
CA ASN A 240 2.81 -38.26 -0.35
C ASN A 240 1.74 -39.36 -0.50
N LEU A 241 1.47 -40.14 0.55
CA LEU A 241 0.34 -41.07 0.58
C LEU A 241 -1.00 -40.33 0.81
N THR A 242 -1.05 -39.25 1.60
CA THR A 242 -2.32 -38.52 1.82
C THR A 242 -2.85 -37.83 0.56
N LYS A 243 -1.96 -37.46 -0.36
CA LYS A 243 -2.29 -36.95 -1.71
C LYS A 243 -2.93 -37.98 -2.65
N ALA A 244 -3.01 -39.26 -2.27
CA ALA A 244 -3.54 -40.34 -3.11
C ALA A 244 -4.81 -40.97 -2.54
N ARG A 245 -5.62 -41.63 -3.38
CA ARG A 245 -6.75 -42.44 -2.89
C ARG A 245 -6.25 -43.65 -2.07
N PRO A 246 -6.89 -43.97 -0.93
CA PRO A 246 -8.22 -43.50 -0.49
C PRO A 246 -8.20 -42.35 0.54
N PHE A 247 -7.07 -41.65 0.70
CA PHE A 247 -6.86 -40.61 1.71
C PHE A 247 -7.42 -39.24 1.29
N LEU A 248 -7.39 -38.95 -0.01
CA LEU A 248 -7.95 -37.75 -0.61
C LEU A 248 -9.49 -37.70 -0.49
N GLU A 249 -10.05 -36.51 -0.23
CA GLU A 249 -11.48 -36.23 -0.24
C GLU A 249 -12.02 -36.25 -1.67
N THR A 250 -13.22 -36.83 -1.89
CA THR A 250 -13.87 -36.86 -3.21
C THR A 250 -15.36 -36.54 -3.11
N ASP A 251 -15.89 -35.88 -4.13
CA ASP A 251 -17.33 -35.59 -4.26
C ASP A 251 -18.14 -36.86 -4.64
N ASP A 252 -19.47 -36.73 -4.71
CA ASP A 252 -20.37 -37.83 -5.09
C ASP A 252 -20.18 -38.33 -6.55
N LYS A 253 -19.43 -37.59 -7.38
CA LYS A 253 -19.05 -37.97 -8.76
C LYS A 253 -17.67 -38.62 -8.83
N GLY A 254 -16.94 -38.64 -7.71
CA GLY A 254 -15.58 -39.14 -7.62
C GLY A 254 -14.51 -38.16 -8.11
N SER A 255 -14.79 -36.86 -8.21
CA SER A 255 -13.76 -35.83 -8.41
C SER A 255 -13.08 -35.50 -7.08
N PRO A 256 -11.76 -35.24 -7.05
CA PRO A 256 -11.08 -34.80 -5.84
C PRO A 256 -11.60 -33.43 -5.38
N LEU A 257 -11.90 -33.32 -4.09
CA LEU A 257 -12.24 -32.05 -3.45
C LEU A 257 -10.94 -31.42 -2.95
N PHE A 258 -10.45 -30.43 -3.69
CA PHE A 258 -9.33 -29.58 -3.28
C PHE A 258 -9.85 -28.40 -2.46
N THR A 259 -9.13 -28.03 -1.40
CA THR A 259 -9.38 -26.76 -0.71
C THR A 259 -9.06 -25.59 -1.64
N ASP A 260 -9.75 -24.47 -1.50
CA ASP A 260 -9.49 -23.20 -2.20
C ASP A 260 -7.99 -22.84 -2.26
N GLN A 261 -7.29 -22.95 -1.13
CA GLN A 261 -5.85 -22.74 -1.03
C GLN A 261 -5.01 -23.74 -1.84
N GLN A 262 -5.45 -25.00 -1.96
CA GLN A 262 -4.77 -26.04 -2.76
C GLN A 262 -4.95 -25.80 -4.26
N VAL A 263 -6.12 -25.33 -4.69
CA VAL A 263 -6.38 -24.93 -6.08
C VAL A 263 -5.45 -23.78 -6.46
N LEU A 264 -5.41 -22.73 -5.65
CA LEU A 264 -4.49 -21.60 -5.88
C LEU A 264 -3.02 -22.06 -5.85
N ALA A 265 -2.60 -22.84 -4.85
CA ALA A 265 -1.22 -23.33 -4.74
C ALA A 265 -0.79 -24.28 -5.89
N SER A 266 -1.72 -24.82 -6.68
CA SER A 266 -1.39 -25.61 -7.87
C SER A 266 -0.90 -24.76 -9.05
N ILE A 267 -1.23 -23.47 -9.08
CA ILE A 267 -0.77 -22.52 -10.09
C ILE A 267 0.67 -22.12 -9.76
N GLY A 268 1.62 -22.60 -10.57
CA GLY A 268 3.03 -22.25 -10.46
C GLY A 268 3.30 -20.80 -10.88
N ASP A 269 4.20 -20.13 -10.16
CA ASP A 269 4.63 -18.77 -10.44
C ASP A 269 5.62 -18.69 -11.62
N ILE A 270 5.67 -17.52 -12.24
CA ILE A 270 6.62 -17.16 -13.31
C ILE A 270 7.80 -16.40 -12.66
N PRO A 271 9.04 -16.50 -13.20
CA PRO A 271 10.19 -15.74 -12.67
C PRO A 271 9.87 -14.25 -12.51
N VAL A 272 10.20 -13.69 -11.34
CA VAL A 272 10.00 -12.26 -11.07
C VAL A 272 11.03 -11.45 -11.86
N VAL A 273 10.54 -10.55 -12.70
CA VAL A 273 11.35 -9.60 -13.47
C VAL A 273 10.91 -8.18 -13.14
N ASN A 274 11.86 -7.30 -12.87
CA ASN A 274 11.62 -5.87 -12.77
C ASN A 274 12.01 -5.24 -14.12
N SER A 275 11.01 -4.94 -14.95
CA SER A 275 11.25 -4.30 -16.24
C SER A 275 11.42 -2.79 -16.09
N ARG A 276 12.21 -2.19 -17.00
CA ARG A 276 12.31 -0.73 -17.19
C ARG A 276 10.92 -0.10 -17.43
N ALA A 277 10.09 -0.76 -18.23
CA ALA A 277 8.73 -0.33 -18.53
C ALA A 277 7.81 -0.28 -17.29
N GLY A 278 7.93 -1.20 -16.35
CA GLY A 278 7.08 -1.22 -15.15
C GLY A 278 7.25 0.04 -14.29
N LEU A 279 8.49 0.46 -13.98
CA LEU A 279 8.68 1.69 -13.20
C LEU A 279 8.38 2.95 -14.02
N PHE A 280 8.71 2.96 -15.32
CA PHE A 280 8.34 4.04 -16.24
C PHE A 280 6.82 4.29 -16.28
N VAL A 281 6.01 3.23 -16.38
CA VAL A 281 4.54 3.31 -16.36
C VAL A 281 4.04 3.88 -15.03
N TRP A 282 4.54 3.34 -13.92
CA TRP A 282 4.11 3.77 -12.59
C TRP A 282 4.45 5.24 -12.32
N LEU A 283 5.69 5.65 -12.63
CA LEU A 283 6.14 7.03 -12.47
C LEU A 283 5.43 8.00 -13.44
N SER A 284 5.09 7.53 -14.65
CA SER A 284 4.25 8.29 -15.59
C SER A 284 2.86 8.56 -15.01
N ALA A 285 2.29 7.67 -14.18
CA ALA A 285 1.02 7.92 -13.51
C ALA A 285 1.18 8.97 -12.39
N CYS A 286 2.23 8.88 -11.58
CA CYS A 286 2.52 9.85 -10.50
C CYS A 286 2.67 11.30 -10.98
N LEU A 287 3.05 11.50 -12.26
CA LEU A 287 3.40 12.80 -12.83
C LEU A 287 2.42 13.30 -13.93
N CYS A 288 1.39 12.53 -14.29
CA CYS A 288 0.47 12.88 -15.40
C CYS A 288 -0.53 13.99 -15.06
N ALA A 289 -0.99 14.04 -13.80
CA ALA A 289 -2.07 14.91 -13.34
C ALA A 289 -1.59 15.77 -12.16
N ARG A 290 -2.41 15.90 -11.10
CA ARG A 290 -1.91 16.37 -9.80
C ARG A 290 -0.76 15.45 -9.35
N PRO A 291 0.32 15.99 -8.76
CA PRO A 291 1.44 15.14 -8.34
C PRO A 291 1.01 14.16 -7.24
N LEU A 292 1.33 12.88 -7.42
CA LEU A 292 1.10 11.83 -6.42
C LEU A 292 2.45 11.30 -5.90
N THR A 293 3.37 12.22 -5.61
CA THR A 293 4.80 11.97 -5.35
C THR A 293 5.16 12.05 -3.86
N ASP A 294 4.36 11.38 -3.03
CA ASP A 294 4.62 11.26 -1.58
C ASP A 294 5.84 10.37 -1.30
N ASP A 295 6.75 10.86 -0.45
CA ASP A 295 8.07 10.24 -0.28
C ASP A 295 7.99 8.85 0.37
N ALA A 296 7.09 8.64 1.34
CA ALA A 296 6.90 7.34 1.96
C ALA A 296 6.32 6.33 0.95
N THR A 297 5.31 6.76 0.18
CA THR A 297 4.66 5.94 -0.85
C THR A 297 5.62 5.57 -1.97
N MET A 298 6.41 6.53 -2.47
CA MET A 298 7.42 6.31 -3.51
C MET A 298 8.53 5.36 -3.04
N ARG A 299 9.11 5.60 -1.85
CA ARG A 299 10.14 4.71 -1.29
C ARG A 299 9.63 3.30 -1.09
N ASN A 300 8.43 3.14 -0.49
CA ASN A 300 7.87 1.81 -0.26
C ASN A 300 7.66 1.05 -1.57
N TYR A 301 7.03 1.67 -2.58
CA TYR A 301 6.82 1.04 -3.88
C TYR A 301 8.14 0.59 -4.52
N MET A 302 9.16 1.45 -4.50
CA MET A 302 10.46 1.17 -5.10
C MET A 302 11.27 0.10 -4.37
N LEU A 303 11.28 0.10 -3.04
CA LEU A 303 12.00 -0.89 -2.23
C LEU A 303 11.34 -2.27 -2.36
N VAL A 304 10.01 -2.36 -2.21
CA VAL A 304 9.25 -3.60 -2.39
C VAL A 304 9.44 -4.16 -3.80
N ARG A 305 9.44 -3.29 -4.82
CA ARG A 305 9.72 -3.69 -6.21
C ARG A 305 11.11 -4.31 -6.34
N SER A 306 12.12 -3.70 -5.74
CA SER A 306 13.53 -4.09 -5.85
C SER A 306 13.97 -5.17 -4.86
N ASN A 307 13.05 -5.84 -4.16
CA ASN A 307 13.35 -6.79 -3.07
C ASN A 307 14.29 -6.16 -2.02
N ASP A 308 13.94 -4.95 -1.58
CA ASP A 308 14.69 -4.10 -0.63
C ASP A 308 16.11 -3.69 -1.06
N ASN A 309 16.51 -3.94 -2.32
CA ASN A 309 17.75 -3.42 -2.87
C ASN A 309 17.64 -1.93 -3.27
N ALA A 310 18.08 -1.06 -2.37
CA ALA A 310 18.10 0.40 -2.56
C ALA A 310 18.94 0.87 -3.76
N GLN A 311 20.02 0.17 -4.14
CA GLN A 311 20.86 0.56 -5.29
C GLN A 311 20.14 0.32 -6.61
N THR A 312 19.49 -0.85 -6.78
CA THR A 312 18.66 -1.13 -7.96
C THR A 312 17.49 -0.14 -8.03
N ALA A 313 16.81 0.12 -6.90
CA ALA A 313 15.75 1.12 -6.83
C ALA A 313 16.20 2.52 -7.29
N ALA A 314 17.37 2.98 -6.84
CA ALA A 314 17.94 4.27 -7.20
C ALA A 314 18.29 4.38 -8.69
N VAL A 315 18.86 3.32 -9.29
CA VAL A 315 19.19 3.27 -10.72
C VAL A 315 17.93 3.26 -11.57
N ASP A 316 16.97 2.40 -11.25
CA ASP A 316 15.70 2.30 -11.97
C ASP A 316 14.93 3.62 -11.94
N LEU A 317 14.90 4.32 -10.79
CA LEU A 317 14.27 5.64 -10.66
C LEU A 317 14.88 6.67 -11.60
N LEU A 318 16.21 6.74 -11.69
CA LEU A 318 16.89 7.70 -12.56
C LEU A 318 16.57 7.43 -14.03
N ILE A 319 16.64 6.16 -14.45
CA ILE A 319 16.31 5.74 -15.82
C ILE A 319 14.85 6.09 -16.13
N ALA A 320 13.91 5.65 -15.29
CA ALA A 320 12.49 5.93 -15.46
C ALA A 320 12.17 7.43 -15.49
N SER A 321 12.85 8.25 -14.69
CA SER A 321 12.63 9.70 -14.66
C SER A 321 12.98 10.39 -15.99
N PHE A 322 14.11 10.01 -16.60
CA PHE A 322 14.50 10.51 -17.93
C PHE A 322 13.66 9.89 -19.06
N ASP A 323 13.15 8.67 -18.90
CA ASP A 323 12.19 8.07 -19.83
C ASP A 323 10.84 8.82 -19.81
N VAL A 324 10.34 9.24 -18.63
CA VAL A 324 9.13 10.07 -18.52
C VAL A 324 9.32 11.43 -19.21
N LEU A 325 10.47 12.08 -19.04
CA LEU A 325 10.79 13.32 -19.77
C LEU A 325 10.85 13.07 -21.29
N THR A 326 11.46 11.97 -21.71
CA THR A 326 11.53 11.57 -23.12
C THR A 326 10.13 11.36 -23.70
N ASN A 327 9.27 10.61 -23.02
CA ASN A 327 7.89 10.37 -23.43
C ASN A 327 7.10 11.69 -23.58
N ALA A 328 7.24 12.62 -22.63
CA ALA A 328 6.60 13.94 -22.70
C ALA A 328 7.06 14.76 -23.93
N LEU A 329 8.36 14.71 -24.27
CA LEU A 329 8.90 15.33 -25.48
C LEU A 329 8.38 14.65 -26.76
N LEU A 330 8.32 13.31 -26.78
CA LEU A 330 7.83 12.51 -27.90
C LEU A 330 6.33 12.67 -28.15
N ARG A 331 5.54 12.92 -27.11
CA ARG A 331 4.09 13.22 -27.17
C ARG A 331 3.78 14.69 -27.47
N HIS A 332 4.79 15.56 -27.51
CA HIS A 332 4.64 17.02 -27.66
C HIS A 332 3.78 17.65 -26.55
N GLU A 333 3.98 17.20 -25.31
CA GLU A 333 3.31 17.72 -24.13
C GLU A 333 3.57 19.22 -23.91
N SER A 334 2.70 19.87 -23.13
CA SER A 334 2.81 21.32 -22.89
C SER A 334 4.16 21.72 -22.28
N ARG A 335 4.60 22.95 -22.55
CA ARG A 335 5.81 23.52 -21.93
C ARG A 335 5.74 23.50 -20.39
N GLN A 336 4.55 23.59 -19.79
CA GLN A 336 4.36 23.47 -18.34
C GLN A 336 4.59 22.02 -17.86
N SER A 337 4.05 21.03 -18.57
CA SER A 337 4.26 19.60 -18.29
C SER A 337 5.75 19.24 -18.35
N VAL A 338 6.45 19.66 -19.41
CA VAL A 338 7.90 19.44 -19.55
C VAL A 338 8.70 20.16 -18.45
N ARG A 339 8.35 21.41 -18.11
CA ARG A 339 9.00 22.15 -16.99
C ARG A 339 8.82 21.44 -15.67
N PHE A 340 7.63 20.92 -15.38
CA PHE A 340 7.32 20.19 -14.16
C PHE A 340 8.10 18.89 -14.04
N ILE A 341 8.15 18.06 -15.09
CA ILE A 341 8.93 16.81 -15.09
C ILE A 341 10.43 17.10 -14.87
N ARG A 342 10.94 18.20 -15.45
CA ARG A 342 12.31 18.67 -15.17
C ARG A 342 12.51 19.11 -13.72
N SER A 343 11.53 19.77 -13.11
CA SER A 343 11.61 20.12 -11.68
C SER A 343 11.58 18.88 -10.80
N PHE A 344 10.79 17.86 -11.14
CA PHE A 344 10.85 16.55 -10.47
C PHE A 344 12.26 15.94 -10.59
N ILE A 345 12.84 15.89 -11.79
CA ILE A 345 14.21 15.36 -12.01
C ILE A 345 15.24 16.18 -11.22
N CYS A 346 15.28 17.50 -11.35
CA CYS A 346 16.36 18.32 -10.79
C CYS A 346 16.18 18.65 -9.30
N ASN A 347 14.95 18.72 -8.78
CA ASN A 347 14.69 19.12 -7.39
C ASN A 347 14.20 17.99 -6.48
N LYS A 348 13.45 16.98 -6.99
CA LYS A 348 12.88 15.90 -6.17
C LYS A 348 13.74 14.63 -6.18
N VAL A 349 14.22 14.18 -7.34
CA VAL A 349 15.03 12.95 -7.45
C VAL A 349 16.31 12.97 -6.60
N PRO A 350 17.10 14.06 -6.48
CA PRO A 350 18.27 14.09 -5.59
C PRO A 350 17.93 13.79 -4.13
N LEU A 351 16.78 14.30 -3.64
CA LEU A 351 16.33 14.04 -2.26
C LEU A 351 15.87 12.58 -2.09
N LEU A 352 15.18 12.02 -3.08
CA LEU A 352 14.80 10.60 -3.09
C LEU A 352 16.02 9.68 -3.11
N LEU A 353 17.05 9.99 -3.93
CA LEU A 353 18.31 9.24 -3.96
C LEU A 353 19.03 9.28 -2.61
N HIS A 354 19.11 10.46 -1.98
CA HIS A 354 19.69 10.60 -0.66
C HIS A 354 18.92 9.77 0.39
N SER A 355 17.60 9.80 0.35
CA SER A 355 16.74 9.07 1.29
C SER A 355 16.77 7.55 1.09
N LEU A 356 16.92 7.06 -0.15
CA LEU A 356 17.05 5.62 -0.44
C LEU A 356 18.44 5.07 -0.08
N LEU A 357 19.50 5.85 -0.33
CA LEU A 357 20.89 5.39 -0.22
C LEU A 357 21.62 5.91 1.03
N GLY A 358 20.94 6.63 1.94
CA GLY A 358 21.57 7.24 3.12
C GLY A 358 22.31 6.27 4.04
N PHE A 359 21.87 5.01 4.09
CA PHE A 359 22.51 3.92 4.86
C PHE A 359 23.50 3.08 4.03
N SER A 360 23.70 3.40 2.75
CA SER A 360 24.65 2.70 1.88
C SER A 360 26.08 3.25 2.05
N GLY A 361 27.08 2.41 1.78
CA GLY A 361 28.50 2.79 1.93
C GLY A 361 28.92 4.01 1.11
N PRO A 362 30.05 4.66 1.48
CA PRO A 362 30.52 5.87 0.82
C PRO A 362 30.68 5.66 -0.70
N ASN A 363 30.24 6.66 -1.48
CA ASN A 363 30.17 6.67 -2.95
C ASN A 363 29.05 5.82 -3.59
N ALA A 364 28.15 5.17 -2.82
CA ALA A 364 27.05 4.40 -3.39
C ALA A 364 26.15 5.23 -4.34
N VAL A 365 25.84 6.47 -3.98
CA VAL A 365 25.03 7.40 -4.81
C VAL A 365 25.74 7.74 -6.12
N GLU A 366 27.03 8.08 -6.05
CA GLU A 366 27.83 8.45 -7.22
C GLU A 366 27.94 7.29 -8.22
N ASN A 367 28.14 6.06 -7.73
CA ASN A 367 28.14 4.84 -8.54
C ASN A 367 26.78 4.60 -9.21
N CYS A 368 25.66 4.75 -8.48
CA CYS A 368 24.32 4.58 -9.04
C CYS A 368 24.03 5.60 -10.16
N ILE A 369 24.47 6.86 -9.99
CA ILE A 369 24.33 7.91 -11.00
C ILE A 369 25.16 7.57 -12.25
N GLN A 370 26.40 7.13 -12.09
CA GLN A 370 27.25 6.69 -13.22
C GLN A 370 26.62 5.53 -13.99
N MET A 371 26.15 4.49 -13.29
CA MET A 371 25.48 3.33 -13.90
C MET A 371 24.20 3.73 -14.66
N SER A 372 23.40 4.63 -14.10
CA SER A 372 22.16 5.11 -14.71
C SER A 372 22.43 5.82 -16.04
N PHE A 373 23.43 6.71 -16.09
CA PHE A 373 23.75 7.45 -17.31
C PHE A 373 24.36 6.60 -18.44
N MET A 374 24.75 5.34 -18.19
CA MET A 374 25.10 4.40 -19.26
C MET A 374 23.85 3.86 -20.01
N ALA A 375 22.66 3.95 -19.39
CA ALA A 375 21.40 3.41 -19.93
C ALA A 375 20.40 4.49 -20.41
N ILE A 376 20.66 5.78 -20.13
CA ILE A 376 19.80 6.91 -20.51
C ILE A 376 20.24 7.49 -21.86
N THR A 377 19.34 7.43 -22.84
CA THR A 377 19.56 7.98 -24.18
C THR A 377 19.36 9.50 -24.21
N MET A 378 20.42 10.26 -24.50
CA MET A 378 20.38 11.74 -24.63
C MET A 378 19.85 12.23 -25.98
N ASP A 379 19.67 11.30 -26.92
CA ASP A 379 19.25 11.52 -28.30
C ASP A 379 17.94 10.76 -28.58
N PRO A 380 16.79 11.22 -28.03
CA PRO A 380 15.53 10.46 -28.05
C PRO A 380 14.87 10.39 -29.44
N LEU A 381 15.34 11.18 -30.40
CA LEU A 381 14.82 11.27 -31.76
C LEU A 381 15.97 11.19 -32.76
N THR A 382 15.70 10.58 -33.91
CA THR A 382 16.69 10.58 -35.01
C THR A 382 16.95 12.01 -35.49
N PRO A 383 18.19 12.37 -35.90
CA PRO A 383 18.55 13.77 -36.20
C PRO A 383 17.74 14.48 -37.30
N LEU A 384 17.01 13.72 -38.13
CA LEU A 384 16.15 14.23 -39.19
C LEU A 384 14.68 14.44 -38.75
N SER A 385 14.33 14.04 -37.53
CA SER A 385 12.97 14.19 -36.99
C SER A 385 12.68 15.63 -36.56
N THR A 386 11.45 16.09 -36.81
CA THR A 386 10.97 17.40 -36.36
C THR A 386 11.05 17.53 -34.83
N GLY A 387 11.75 18.55 -34.34
CA GLY A 387 11.95 18.78 -32.90
C GLY A 387 13.09 17.96 -32.26
N ALA A 388 13.89 17.21 -33.04
CA ALA A 388 14.99 16.41 -32.50
C ALA A 388 16.09 17.26 -31.82
N THR A 389 16.38 18.46 -32.34
CA THR A 389 17.30 19.43 -31.72
C THR A 389 16.80 19.87 -30.35
N ASP A 390 15.54 20.30 -30.29
CA ASP A 390 14.93 20.89 -29.10
C ASP A 390 14.82 19.83 -28.00
N ALA A 391 14.45 18.60 -28.36
CA ALA A 391 14.41 17.47 -27.43
C ALA A 391 15.80 17.13 -26.87
N ARG A 392 16.83 17.05 -27.73
CA ARG A 392 18.23 16.85 -27.34
C ARG A 392 18.72 17.94 -26.37
N ASP A 393 18.44 19.20 -26.68
CA ASP A 393 18.91 20.32 -25.88
C ASP A 393 18.21 20.38 -24.52
N VAL A 394 16.92 20.05 -24.46
CA VAL A 394 16.19 19.87 -23.19
C VAL A 394 16.77 18.71 -22.36
N MET A 395 17.08 17.56 -22.97
CA MET A 395 17.67 16.41 -22.28
C MET A 395 19.07 16.74 -21.73
N LYS A 396 19.95 17.34 -22.56
CA LYS A 396 21.30 17.75 -22.13
C LYS A 396 21.27 18.80 -21.03
N LYS A 397 20.40 19.81 -21.13
CA LYS A 397 20.23 20.85 -20.12
C LYS A 397 19.73 20.26 -18.79
N THR A 398 18.75 19.38 -18.84
CA THR A 398 18.20 18.71 -17.65
C THR A 398 19.26 17.81 -16.98
N ARG A 399 20.06 17.08 -17.76
CA ARG A 399 21.20 16.31 -17.23
C ARG A 399 22.19 17.19 -16.47
N LEU A 400 22.56 18.34 -17.04
CA LEU A 400 23.53 19.24 -16.43
C LEU A 400 22.98 19.88 -15.13
N GLU A 401 21.75 20.37 -15.17
CA GLU A 401 21.04 20.93 -14.00
C GLU A 401 20.88 19.89 -12.87
N PHE A 402 20.50 18.65 -13.21
CA PHE A 402 20.43 17.53 -12.26
C PHE A 402 21.78 17.22 -11.60
N LEU A 403 22.87 17.19 -12.37
CA LEU A 403 24.21 16.96 -11.83
C LEU A 403 24.66 18.09 -10.89
N PHE A 404 24.31 19.35 -11.20
CA PHE A 404 24.55 20.47 -10.29
C PHE A 404 23.71 20.40 -9.01
N ALA A 405 22.43 20.00 -9.10
CA ALA A 405 21.60 19.75 -7.92
C ALA A 405 22.14 18.60 -7.04
N CYS A 406 22.67 17.53 -7.66
CA CYS A 406 23.35 16.47 -6.93
C CYS A 406 24.65 16.97 -6.26
N SER A 407 25.41 17.85 -6.91
CA SER A 407 26.58 18.52 -6.32
C SER A 407 26.19 19.37 -5.11
N LEU A 408 25.09 20.12 -5.21
CA LEU A 408 24.58 20.99 -4.13
C LEU A 408 24.18 20.19 -2.88
N HIS A 409 23.65 19.00 -3.08
CA HIS A 409 23.29 18.06 -2.00
C HIS A 409 24.43 17.10 -1.60
N SER A 410 25.66 17.36 -2.05
CA SER A 410 26.86 16.56 -1.74
C SER A 410 26.79 15.09 -2.18
N LEU A 411 26.01 14.78 -3.21
CA LEU A 411 25.77 13.42 -3.72
C LEU A 411 26.78 12.99 -4.80
N VAL A 412 27.42 13.95 -5.47
CA VAL A 412 28.36 13.74 -6.58
C VAL A 412 29.50 14.75 -6.48
N SER A 413 30.73 14.29 -6.74
CA SER A 413 31.93 15.12 -6.83
C SER A 413 32.08 15.84 -8.19
N GLU A 414 32.68 17.04 -8.19
CA GLU A 414 32.93 17.82 -9.42
C GLU A 414 33.69 17.03 -10.50
N ARG A 415 34.58 16.13 -10.08
CA ARG A 415 35.35 15.24 -10.97
C ARG A 415 34.44 14.30 -11.76
N THR A 416 33.43 13.72 -11.11
CA THR A 416 32.47 12.84 -11.76
C THR A 416 31.50 13.61 -12.65
N ILE A 417 31.16 14.88 -12.33
CA ILE A 417 30.41 15.75 -13.23
C ILE A 417 31.18 15.96 -14.54
N ALA A 418 32.47 16.33 -14.48
CA ALA A 418 33.30 16.48 -15.68
C ALA A 418 33.37 15.19 -16.51
N SER A 419 33.51 14.04 -15.84
CA SER A 419 33.53 12.73 -16.52
C SER A 419 32.19 12.35 -17.18
N LEU A 420 31.05 12.68 -16.56
CA LEU A 420 29.71 12.35 -17.09
C LEU A 420 29.25 13.29 -18.19
N VAL A 421 29.67 14.56 -18.14
CA VAL A 421 29.38 15.54 -19.20
C VAL A 421 30.28 15.31 -20.42
N ASN A 422 31.48 14.74 -20.23
CA ASN A 422 32.55 14.56 -21.22
C ASN A 422 33.11 15.90 -21.72
N GLU A 423 33.16 16.89 -20.84
CA GLU A 423 33.72 18.23 -21.07
C GLU A 423 34.85 18.51 -20.06
N GLN A 424 35.98 19.04 -20.55
CA GLN A 424 37.21 19.14 -19.77
C GLN A 424 37.20 20.25 -18.70
N SER A 425 36.19 21.11 -18.69
CA SER A 425 35.99 22.15 -17.67
C SER A 425 34.53 22.57 -17.55
N VAL A 426 33.74 21.86 -16.73
CA VAL A 426 32.41 22.29 -16.32
C VAL A 426 32.52 23.11 -15.04
N THR A 427 32.28 24.42 -15.08
CA THR A 427 32.23 25.25 -13.87
C THR A 427 30.91 25.03 -13.13
N VAL A 428 30.95 24.41 -11.95
CA VAL A 428 29.76 24.23 -11.10
C VAL A 428 29.27 25.60 -10.61
N PRO A 429 27.98 25.94 -10.77
CA PRO A 429 27.43 27.19 -10.27
C PRO A 429 27.53 27.29 -8.75
N LYS A 430 28.00 28.44 -8.25
CA LYS A 430 28.06 28.75 -6.80
C LYS A 430 26.67 29.11 -6.27
N VAL A 431 25.76 28.14 -6.25
CA VAL A 431 24.43 28.26 -5.62
C VAL A 431 24.55 27.85 -4.15
N THR A 432 23.94 28.62 -3.25
CA THR A 432 23.89 28.26 -1.82
C THR A 432 22.81 27.21 -1.58
N LYS A 433 23.12 26.14 -0.84
CA LYS A 433 22.12 25.15 -0.41
C LYS A 433 21.19 25.80 0.63
N TYR A 434 19.89 25.69 0.45
CA TYR A 434 18.91 26.15 1.43
C TYR A 434 18.45 25.02 2.35
N THR A 435 18.20 25.38 3.61
CA THR A 435 17.58 24.53 4.63
C THR A 435 16.24 25.14 5.04
N LYS A 436 15.33 24.30 5.53
CA LYS A 436 13.99 24.71 5.96
C LYS A 436 14.05 25.80 7.03
N ASP A 437 14.80 25.56 8.12
CA ASP A 437 14.89 26.49 9.25
C ASP A 437 15.64 27.76 8.91
N GLY A 438 16.68 27.64 8.08
CA GLY A 438 17.41 28.79 7.57
C GLY A 438 16.49 29.73 6.78
N LEU A 439 15.66 29.21 5.89
CA LEU A 439 14.67 30.01 5.16
C LEU A 439 13.56 30.55 6.08
N ASN A 440 13.02 29.72 6.97
CA ASN A 440 11.99 30.12 7.93
C ASN A 440 12.43 31.30 8.83
N ALA A 441 13.67 31.30 9.32
CA ALA A 441 14.24 32.41 10.09
C ALA A 441 14.42 33.69 9.24
N GLN A 442 14.64 33.53 7.93
CA GLN A 442 14.79 34.64 6.98
C GLN A 442 13.43 35.19 6.49
N THR A 443 12.36 34.39 6.44
CA THR A 443 11.01 34.84 6.06
C THR A 443 10.23 35.42 7.23
N SER A 444 10.41 34.92 8.46
CA SER A 444 9.76 35.47 9.67
C SER A 444 10.10 36.95 9.92
N ASN A 445 11.24 37.42 9.41
CA ASN A 445 11.68 38.82 9.51
C ASN A 445 11.42 39.65 8.23
N ASN A 446 10.95 39.02 7.14
CA ASN A 446 10.70 39.69 5.85
C ASN A 446 9.78 38.86 4.94
N THR A 447 8.46 39.06 5.05
CA THR A 447 7.43 38.41 4.22
C THR A 447 7.61 38.72 2.73
N GLY A 448 8.12 39.91 2.36
CA GLY A 448 8.37 40.31 0.98
C GLY A 448 9.41 39.45 0.24
N ARG A 449 10.26 38.72 0.98
CA ARG A 449 11.19 37.75 0.40
C ARG A 449 10.50 36.54 -0.25
N LEU A 450 9.24 36.25 0.13
CA LEU A 450 8.47 35.14 -0.43
C LEU A 450 8.27 35.30 -1.94
N ASP A 451 8.12 36.52 -2.47
CA ASP A 451 7.98 36.76 -3.92
C ASP A 451 9.22 36.31 -4.71
N THR A 452 10.41 36.55 -4.15
CA THR A 452 11.69 36.08 -4.69
C THR A 452 11.80 34.57 -4.60
N LEU A 453 11.46 33.98 -3.45
CA LEU A 453 11.47 32.52 -3.26
C LEU A 453 10.48 31.80 -4.20
N ILE A 454 9.28 32.36 -4.42
CA ILE A 454 8.30 31.86 -5.39
C ILE A 454 8.87 31.93 -6.82
N GLN A 455 9.69 32.94 -7.14
CA GLN A 455 10.41 32.99 -8.42
C GLN A 455 11.51 31.93 -8.53
N GLU A 456 12.21 31.66 -7.43
CA GLU A 456 13.28 30.65 -7.35
C GLU A 456 12.78 29.20 -7.41
N LEU A 457 11.49 28.93 -7.17
CA LEU A 457 10.88 27.61 -7.44
C LEU A 457 11.05 27.14 -8.90
N ASP A 458 11.28 28.05 -9.83
CA ASP A 458 11.52 27.75 -11.25
C ASP A 458 12.98 27.41 -11.55
N SER A 459 13.87 27.56 -10.56
CA SER A 459 15.26 27.15 -10.68
C SER A 459 15.39 25.63 -10.55
N MET A 460 16.19 25.06 -11.44
CA MET A 460 16.47 23.61 -11.51
C MET A 460 17.75 23.27 -10.74
N ASN A 461 17.92 23.86 -9.55
CA ASN A 461 19.19 23.86 -8.82
C ASN A 461 19.23 22.92 -7.60
N GLY A 462 18.11 22.29 -7.22
CA GLY A 462 17.99 21.41 -6.06
C GLY A 462 17.36 22.05 -4.80
N ASN A 463 17.12 23.37 -4.77
CA ASN A 463 16.60 24.07 -3.59
C ASN A 463 15.06 24.08 -3.47
N ALA A 464 14.31 23.74 -4.52
CA ALA A 464 12.86 23.95 -4.55
C ALA A 464 12.10 23.20 -3.43
N GLY A 465 12.62 22.08 -2.91
CA GLY A 465 12.04 21.37 -1.76
C GLY A 465 12.06 22.19 -0.47
N ALA A 466 13.21 22.78 -0.13
CA ALA A 466 13.35 23.65 1.06
C ALA A 466 12.48 24.92 0.93
N ILE A 467 12.41 25.48 -0.28
CA ILE A 467 11.56 26.65 -0.57
C ILE A 467 10.07 26.28 -0.41
N SER A 468 9.64 25.15 -0.96
CA SER A 468 8.25 24.68 -0.85
C SER A 468 7.84 24.42 0.61
N ALA A 469 8.72 23.78 1.39
CA ALA A 469 8.50 23.57 2.81
C ALA A 469 8.38 24.89 3.60
N CYS A 470 9.21 25.89 3.28
CA CYS A 470 9.14 27.21 3.90
C CYS A 470 7.85 27.97 3.55
N ILE A 471 7.40 27.92 2.29
CA ILE A 471 6.14 28.55 1.86
C ILE A 471 4.93 27.92 2.59
N VAL A 472 4.87 26.58 2.67
CA VAL A 472 3.79 25.87 3.38
C VAL A 472 3.82 26.18 4.87
N ASP A 473 5.00 26.13 5.52
CA ASP A 473 5.17 26.50 6.93
C ASP A 473 4.71 27.94 7.21
N THR A 474 5.09 28.90 6.36
CA THR A 474 4.71 30.30 6.53
C THR A 474 3.21 30.48 6.36
N ILE A 475 2.58 29.90 5.34
CA ILE A 475 1.12 29.95 5.18
C ILE A 475 0.41 29.35 6.40
N ASN A 476 0.91 28.23 6.92
CA ASN A 476 0.32 27.58 8.10
C ASN A 476 0.45 28.43 9.38
N LYS A 477 1.58 29.14 9.55
CA LYS A 477 1.77 30.11 10.65
C LYS A 477 0.83 31.31 10.52
N LEU A 478 0.75 31.93 9.34
CA LEU A 478 -0.16 33.05 9.07
C LEU A 478 -1.64 32.66 9.30
N CYS A 479 -2.03 31.45 8.90
CA CYS A 479 -3.37 30.91 9.16
C CYS A 479 -3.64 30.70 10.66
N ALA A 480 -2.67 30.15 11.40
CA ALA A 480 -2.80 29.92 12.84
C ALA A 480 -2.90 31.23 13.64
N ASN A 481 -2.15 32.26 13.23
CA ASN A 481 -2.16 33.58 13.84
C ASN A 481 -3.31 34.48 13.37
N ARG A 482 -4.01 34.11 12.28
CA ARG A 482 -5.02 34.91 11.57
C ARG A 482 -4.48 36.24 11.01
N GLU A 483 -3.24 36.23 10.51
CA GLU A 483 -2.57 37.37 9.83
C GLU A 483 -3.06 37.46 8.37
N THR A 484 -4.27 38.02 8.17
CA THR A 484 -4.99 37.97 6.88
C THR A 484 -4.40 38.87 5.80
N THR A 485 -3.80 40.01 6.16
CA THR A 485 -3.14 40.96 5.24
C THR A 485 -1.89 40.35 4.58
N GLU A 486 -1.04 39.73 5.38
CA GLU A 486 0.15 38.99 4.94
C GLU A 486 -0.27 37.76 4.12
N LEU A 487 -1.31 37.05 4.57
CA LEU A 487 -1.84 35.88 3.87
C LEU A 487 -2.41 36.23 2.49
N LYS A 488 -3.13 37.36 2.36
CA LYS A 488 -3.56 37.94 1.07
C LYS A 488 -2.35 38.14 0.16
N THR A 489 -1.30 38.78 0.66
CA THR A 489 -0.08 39.09 -0.11
C THR A 489 0.56 37.82 -0.69
N VAL A 490 0.72 36.78 0.14
CA VAL A 490 1.27 35.48 -0.30
C VAL A 490 0.35 34.79 -1.33
N CYS A 491 -0.97 34.79 -1.10
CA CYS A 491 -1.96 34.21 -2.01
C CYS A 491 -1.98 34.92 -3.38
N THR A 492 -1.94 36.26 -3.40
CA THR A 492 -1.81 37.05 -4.63
C THR A 492 -0.51 36.71 -5.37
N SER A 493 0.62 36.60 -4.68
CA SER A 493 1.91 36.24 -5.30
C SER A 493 1.95 34.84 -5.90
N LEU A 494 1.37 33.84 -5.23
CA LEU A 494 1.19 32.51 -5.79
C LEU A 494 0.23 32.53 -6.98
N THR A 495 -0.86 33.31 -6.92
CA THR A 495 -1.81 33.48 -8.03
C THR A 495 -1.16 34.09 -9.27
N ARG A 496 -0.28 35.09 -9.09
CA ARG A 496 0.51 35.70 -10.20
C ARG A 496 1.43 34.72 -10.91
N LYS A 497 1.92 33.66 -10.23
CA LYS A 497 2.81 32.61 -10.79
C LYS A 497 2.26 31.20 -10.57
N PHE A 498 0.97 31.02 -10.87
CA PHE A 498 0.24 29.79 -10.52
C PHE A 498 0.88 28.45 -10.93
N PRO A 499 1.57 28.30 -12.08
CA PRO A 499 2.27 27.05 -12.42
C PRO A 499 3.36 26.62 -11.42
N ASN A 500 3.86 27.54 -10.58
CA ASN A 500 4.86 27.24 -9.56
C ASN A 500 4.26 26.41 -8.41
N LEU A 501 2.93 26.42 -8.26
CA LEU A 501 2.20 25.53 -7.35
C LEU A 501 2.40 24.04 -7.72
N ASP A 502 2.65 23.71 -8.99
CA ASP A 502 2.96 22.34 -9.41
C ASP A 502 4.24 21.83 -8.74
N VAL A 503 5.22 22.72 -8.55
CA VAL A 503 6.50 22.39 -7.92
C VAL A 503 6.31 22.24 -6.42
N ILE A 504 5.51 23.09 -5.77
CA ILE A 504 5.16 22.97 -4.35
C ILE A 504 4.50 21.61 -4.08
N MET A 505 3.58 21.18 -4.94
CA MET A 505 2.87 19.90 -4.83
C MET A 505 3.76 18.66 -5.08
N LEU A 506 5.01 18.81 -5.52
CA LEU A 506 5.99 17.70 -5.49
C LEU A 506 6.46 17.36 -4.07
N PHE A 507 6.34 18.29 -3.13
CA PHE A 507 6.90 18.20 -1.77
C PHE A 507 5.84 18.26 -0.67
N THR A 508 4.58 18.51 -1.00
CA THR A 508 3.47 18.58 -0.03
C THR A 508 2.19 17.97 -0.58
N GLN A 509 1.33 17.49 0.30
CA GLN A 509 -0.02 17.04 -0.05
C GLN A 509 -0.99 18.23 -0.08
N PRO A 510 -2.07 18.21 -0.91
CA PRO A 510 -3.00 19.33 -1.01
C PRO A 510 -3.61 19.78 0.33
N ALA A 511 -3.98 18.84 1.20
CA ALA A 511 -4.52 19.14 2.52
C ALA A 511 -3.57 20.00 3.39
N ASN A 512 -2.26 19.71 3.38
CA ASN A 512 -1.25 20.41 4.19
C ASN A 512 -1.10 21.90 3.86
N LEU A 513 -1.52 22.32 2.67
CA LEU A 513 -1.51 23.72 2.21
C LEU A 513 -2.91 24.34 2.22
N LEU A 514 -3.94 23.58 1.83
CA LEU A 514 -5.26 24.13 1.54
C LEU A 514 -6.25 24.03 2.71
N LEU A 515 -6.12 23.04 3.60
CA LEU A 515 -7.01 22.91 4.77
C LEU A 515 -6.92 24.11 5.73
N PRO A 516 -5.72 24.65 6.07
CA PRO A 516 -5.62 25.85 6.90
C PRO A 516 -6.32 27.07 6.28
N LEU A 517 -6.23 27.25 4.96
CA LEU A 517 -6.94 28.29 4.23
C LEU A 517 -8.47 28.07 4.28
N CYS A 518 -8.93 26.82 4.13
CA CYS A 518 -10.34 26.48 4.26
C CYS A 518 -10.89 26.82 5.66
N ASN A 519 -10.08 26.61 6.71
CA ASN A 519 -10.48 26.91 8.10
C ASN A 519 -10.54 28.44 8.34
N VAL A 520 -9.54 29.21 7.89
CA VAL A 520 -9.56 30.68 7.97
C VAL A 520 -10.77 31.27 7.23
N LEU A 521 -11.07 30.77 6.02
CA LEU A 521 -12.25 31.21 5.26
C LEU A 521 -13.58 30.74 5.86
N ASN A 522 -13.59 29.66 6.65
CA ASN A 522 -14.80 29.16 7.34
C ASN A 522 -15.07 29.91 8.65
N ASP A 523 -14.02 30.28 9.38
CA ASP A 523 -14.11 30.91 10.70
C ASP A 523 -13.91 32.43 10.61
N TRP A 524 -14.21 33.01 9.44
CA TRP A 524 -14.09 34.44 9.17
C TRP A 524 -15.15 35.24 9.91
N VAL A 525 -14.74 36.27 10.63
CA VAL A 525 -15.61 37.13 11.44
C VAL A 525 -15.25 38.59 11.16
N HIS A 526 -16.25 39.45 11.04
CA HIS A 526 -16.01 40.89 10.97
C HIS A 526 -15.61 41.44 12.35
N ASP A 527 -14.61 42.30 12.37
CA ASP A 527 -14.45 43.23 13.47
C ASP A 527 -15.64 44.21 13.45
N GLN A 528 -16.39 44.27 14.55
CA GLN A 528 -17.55 45.14 14.69
C GLN A 528 -17.15 46.59 15.00
N ASP A 529 -15.91 46.82 15.43
CA ASP A 529 -15.36 48.13 15.73
C ASP A 529 -14.65 48.77 14.51
N SER A 530 -14.54 48.06 13.38
CA SER A 530 -13.98 48.63 12.13
C SER A 530 -14.95 49.62 11.46
N SER A 531 -14.40 50.74 10.96
CA SER A 531 -15.14 51.69 10.12
C SER A 531 -15.09 51.35 8.62
N GLU A 532 -14.13 50.53 8.19
CA GLU A 532 -13.92 50.14 6.80
C GLU A 532 -14.13 48.63 6.65
N PHE A 533 -14.98 48.22 5.70
CA PHE A 533 -15.32 46.80 5.48
C PHE A 533 -14.79 46.26 4.15
N GLN A 534 -14.38 47.14 3.22
CA GLN A 534 -13.77 46.75 1.95
C GLN A 534 -12.42 45.98 2.09
N PRO A 535 -11.44 46.37 2.94
CA PRO A 535 -10.15 45.66 3.00
C PRO A 535 -10.27 44.19 3.45
N PRO A 536 -11.03 43.85 4.52
CA PRO A 536 -11.29 42.44 4.88
C PRO A 536 -12.01 41.66 3.77
N TYR A 537 -12.89 42.31 3.01
CA TYR A 537 -13.54 41.73 1.84
C TYR A 537 -12.53 41.37 0.74
N GLU A 538 -11.53 42.22 0.51
CA GLU A 538 -10.46 42.00 -0.48
C GLU A 538 -9.47 40.90 -0.05
N GLU A 539 -9.11 40.87 1.23
CA GLU A 539 -8.29 39.79 1.81
C GLU A 539 -8.98 38.43 1.64
N PHE A 540 -10.25 38.32 2.04
CA PHE A 540 -11.07 37.13 1.83
C PHE A 540 -11.12 36.74 0.35
N ALA A 541 -11.34 37.70 -0.54
CA ALA A 541 -11.45 37.48 -1.98
C ALA A 541 -10.17 36.87 -2.60
N CYS A 542 -8.99 37.40 -2.29
CA CYS A 542 -7.73 36.87 -2.82
C CYS A 542 -7.42 35.45 -2.30
N ILE A 543 -7.68 35.19 -1.01
CA ILE A 543 -7.48 33.86 -0.42
C ILE A 543 -8.47 32.85 -1.02
N LEU A 544 -9.74 33.24 -1.18
CA LEU A 544 -10.79 32.43 -1.81
C LEU A 544 -10.43 32.08 -3.26
N LEU A 545 -9.95 33.05 -4.04
CA LEU A 545 -9.60 32.82 -5.44
C LEU A 545 -8.42 31.87 -5.59
N PHE A 546 -7.37 32.02 -4.77
CA PHE A 546 -6.25 31.09 -4.76
C PHE A 546 -6.70 29.65 -4.46
N LEU A 547 -7.58 29.48 -3.46
CA LEU A 547 -8.15 28.18 -3.10
C LEU A 547 -9.01 27.59 -4.24
N LEU A 548 -9.93 28.36 -4.81
CA LEU A 548 -10.77 27.94 -5.95
C LEU A 548 -9.93 27.53 -7.17
N ALA A 549 -8.87 28.28 -7.45
CA ALA A 549 -7.94 27.98 -8.53
C ALA A 549 -7.17 26.68 -8.29
N ALA A 550 -6.75 26.41 -7.05
CA ALA A 550 -6.02 25.20 -6.69
C ALA A 550 -6.92 23.96 -6.79
N ILE A 551 -8.17 24.07 -6.31
CA ILE A 551 -9.20 23.04 -6.44
C ILE A 551 -9.48 22.74 -7.92
N HIS A 552 -9.71 23.77 -8.74
CA HIS A 552 -9.97 23.59 -10.17
C HIS A 552 -8.77 23.01 -10.94
N ARG A 553 -7.54 23.44 -10.64
CA ARG A 553 -6.33 22.96 -11.34
C ARG A 553 -6.09 21.48 -11.09
N TYR A 554 -6.33 20.97 -9.89
CA TYR A 554 -6.02 19.58 -9.52
C TYR A 554 -7.26 18.67 -9.41
N ASP A 555 -8.46 19.18 -9.72
CA ASP A 555 -9.76 18.48 -9.60
C ASP A 555 -9.96 17.86 -8.21
N LEU A 556 -9.71 18.68 -7.17
CA LEU A 556 -9.74 18.24 -5.78
C LEU A 556 -11.18 18.04 -5.30
N GLN A 557 -11.40 16.87 -4.71
CA GLN A 557 -12.65 16.50 -4.04
C GLN A 557 -12.59 16.82 -2.53
N ALA A 558 -13.72 16.77 -1.84
CA ALA A 558 -13.82 17.01 -0.41
C ALA A 558 -12.84 16.17 0.44
N SER A 559 -12.67 14.90 0.07
CA SER A 559 -11.75 13.96 0.71
C SER A 559 -10.27 14.33 0.51
N ASP A 560 -9.92 14.98 -0.59
CA ASP A 560 -8.53 15.40 -0.88
C ASP A 560 -8.08 16.58 -0.02
N LEU A 561 -9.05 17.35 0.50
CA LEU A 561 -8.85 18.49 1.40
C LEU A 561 -8.97 18.09 2.89
N ALA A 562 -9.24 16.82 3.18
CA ALA A 562 -9.54 16.30 4.52
C ALA A 562 -10.69 17.04 5.24
N LEU A 563 -11.71 17.47 4.48
CA LEU A 563 -12.88 18.20 5.01
C LEU A 563 -14.01 17.22 5.40
N ASN A 564 -14.40 17.25 6.67
CA ASN A 564 -15.52 16.47 7.22
C ASN A 564 -16.86 17.22 7.02
N GLN A 565 -17.96 16.49 6.81
CA GLN A 565 -19.33 17.04 6.66
C GLN A 565 -19.91 17.45 8.04
N ASP A 566 -20.79 18.45 8.19
CA ASP A 566 -21.82 18.95 7.25
C ASP A 566 -21.88 20.48 7.00
N ASP A 567 -21.15 21.32 7.75
CA ASP A 567 -21.45 22.78 7.79
C ASP A 567 -20.42 23.72 7.11
N ASN A 568 -19.31 23.20 6.58
CA ASN A 568 -18.21 24.03 6.08
C ASN A 568 -18.60 24.93 4.87
N PHE A 569 -18.19 26.21 4.90
CA PHE A 569 -18.46 27.19 3.84
C PHE A 569 -17.95 26.75 2.45
N ILE A 570 -16.72 26.24 2.36
CA ILE A 570 -16.11 25.80 1.10
C ILE A 570 -16.86 24.59 0.53
N MET A 571 -17.30 23.66 1.39
CA MET A 571 -18.15 22.54 0.97
C MET A 571 -19.49 23.01 0.40
N LYS A 572 -20.18 23.92 1.10
CA LYS A 572 -21.43 24.54 0.62
C LYS A 572 -21.21 25.23 -0.72
N MET A 573 -20.12 25.97 -0.88
CA MET A 573 -19.77 26.64 -2.13
C MET A 573 -19.52 25.62 -3.25
N LEU A 574 -18.62 24.64 -3.10
CA LEU A 574 -18.33 23.66 -4.15
C LEU A 574 -19.56 22.85 -4.59
N LEU A 575 -20.45 22.49 -3.65
CA LEU A 575 -21.67 21.74 -3.95
C LEU A 575 -22.80 22.61 -4.55
N ARG A 576 -22.94 23.87 -4.11
CA ARG A 576 -24.05 24.77 -4.48
C ARG A 576 -23.71 25.84 -5.53
N VAL A 577 -22.43 26.05 -5.86
CA VAL A 577 -21.93 27.06 -6.83
C VAL A 577 -22.78 27.20 -8.09
N PRO A 578 -23.33 26.12 -8.69
CA PRO A 578 -24.09 26.23 -9.93
C PRO A 578 -25.62 26.07 -9.73
N GLN A 579 -26.16 26.24 -8.52
CA GLN A 579 -27.59 26.18 -8.22
C GLN A 579 -28.07 27.47 -7.55
N SER A 580 -28.98 28.21 -8.22
CA SER A 580 -29.75 29.28 -7.57
C SER A 580 -30.73 28.65 -6.57
N ILE A 581 -30.78 29.20 -5.36
CA ILE A 581 -31.83 28.90 -4.37
C ILE A 581 -33.02 29.79 -4.69
N HIS A 582 -34.21 29.20 -4.85
CA HIS A 582 -35.42 29.96 -5.14
C HIS A 582 -35.72 30.96 -4.02
N ILE A 583 -36.17 32.17 -4.37
CA ILE A 583 -36.30 33.30 -3.43
C ILE A 583 -37.24 33.02 -2.23
N SER A 584 -38.18 32.09 -2.39
CA SER A 584 -39.06 31.62 -1.30
C SER A 584 -38.35 30.79 -0.25
N ASP A 585 -37.29 30.07 -0.63
CA ASP A 585 -36.56 29.10 0.21
C ASP A 585 -35.36 29.74 0.93
N LEU A 586 -35.06 31.00 0.63
CA LEU A 586 -34.08 31.81 1.37
C LEU A 586 -34.58 32.12 2.79
N THR A 587 -33.65 32.20 3.74
CA THR A 587 -33.95 32.72 5.09
C THR A 587 -34.22 34.23 5.04
N ASP A 588 -34.87 34.77 6.06
CA ASP A 588 -35.21 36.20 6.06
C ASP A 588 -33.97 37.10 6.14
N GLU A 589 -32.90 36.65 6.79
CA GLU A 589 -31.60 37.33 6.78
C GLU A 589 -30.95 37.29 5.38
N GLN A 590 -30.99 36.14 4.69
CA GLN A 590 -30.51 36.02 3.31
C GLN A 590 -31.28 36.93 2.35
N LYS A 591 -32.60 37.07 2.52
CA LYS A 591 -33.42 38.01 1.72
C LYS A 591 -33.03 39.46 1.97
N LYS A 592 -32.78 39.84 3.23
CA LYS A 592 -32.32 41.19 3.61
C LYS A 592 -30.94 41.50 3.02
N GLN A 593 -30.00 40.56 3.13
CA GLN A 593 -28.66 40.67 2.54
C GLN A 593 -28.73 40.80 1.02
N LEU A 594 -29.50 39.93 0.34
CA LEU A 594 -29.69 40.01 -1.11
C LEU A 594 -30.32 41.34 -1.55
N ALA A 595 -31.32 41.85 -0.82
CA ALA A 595 -31.94 43.14 -1.11
C ALA A 595 -30.94 44.30 -1.00
N LYS A 596 -30.05 44.29 0.02
CA LYS A 596 -28.99 45.30 0.18
C LYS A 596 -27.93 45.24 -0.92
N TRP A 597 -27.57 44.04 -1.39
CA TRP A 597 -26.68 43.90 -2.55
C TRP A 597 -27.33 44.35 -3.86
N ILE A 598 -28.63 44.08 -4.06
CA ILE A 598 -29.39 44.59 -5.22
C ILE A 598 -29.50 46.12 -5.19
N GLU A 599 -29.72 46.71 -4.01
CA GLU A 599 -29.71 48.17 -3.80
C GLU A 599 -28.34 48.76 -4.18
N GLY A 600 -27.24 48.27 -3.60
CA GLY A 600 -25.89 48.80 -3.88
C GLY A 600 -25.39 48.60 -5.32
N LEU A 601 -25.83 47.55 -6.02
CA LEU A 601 -25.40 47.28 -7.40
C LEU A 601 -26.24 48.00 -8.46
N TYR A 602 -27.54 48.22 -8.21
CA TYR A 602 -28.47 48.67 -9.26
C TYR A 602 -29.28 49.94 -8.93
N ALA A 603 -29.18 50.50 -7.72
CA ALA A 603 -29.74 51.82 -7.45
C ALA A 603 -29.03 52.88 -8.31
N THR A 604 -29.82 53.76 -8.95
CA THR A 604 -29.30 54.83 -9.80
C THR A 604 -29.51 56.19 -9.17
N ASP A 605 -28.55 57.09 -9.37
CA ASP A 605 -28.66 58.51 -9.00
C ASP A 605 -29.58 59.31 -9.95
N GLU A 606 -29.63 60.64 -9.75
CA GLU A 606 -30.42 61.56 -10.59
C GLU A 606 -29.87 61.67 -12.03
N GLN A 607 -28.63 61.25 -12.27
CA GLN A 607 -28.00 61.19 -13.59
C GLN A 607 -28.26 59.85 -14.30
N GLY A 608 -28.74 58.83 -13.59
CA GLY A 608 -28.97 57.48 -14.10
C GLY A 608 -27.76 56.55 -14.00
N GLU A 609 -26.69 56.98 -13.34
CA GLU A 609 -25.51 56.18 -13.05
C GLU A 609 -25.71 55.42 -11.74
N THR A 610 -25.07 54.25 -11.60
CA THR A 610 -25.23 53.41 -10.40
C THR A 610 -24.50 54.00 -9.19
N THR A 611 -25.17 54.10 -8.04
CA THR A 611 -24.67 54.79 -6.83
C THR A 611 -23.41 54.18 -6.21
N GLY A 612 -23.07 52.94 -6.59
CA GLY A 612 -21.90 52.23 -6.10
C GLY A 612 -22.13 51.51 -4.77
N ILE A 613 -21.14 50.70 -4.39
CA ILE A 613 -21.19 49.80 -3.24
C ILE A 613 -20.53 50.50 -2.04
N GLY A 614 -21.33 50.86 -1.03
CA GLY A 614 -20.84 51.44 0.22
C GLY A 614 -20.60 50.39 1.32
N ASP A 615 -19.80 50.75 2.33
CA ASP A 615 -19.51 49.91 3.52
C ASP A 615 -20.77 49.48 4.29
N GLU A 616 -21.90 50.19 4.18
CA GLU A 616 -23.18 49.76 4.77
C GLU A 616 -23.65 48.40 4.21
N VAL A 617 -23.35 48.09 2.94
CA VAL A 617 -23.69 46.82 2.30
C VAL A 617 -22.76 45.71 2.79
N MET A 618 -21.46 46.01 2.91
CA MET A 618 -20.42 45.08 3.33
C MET A 618 -20.42 44.79 4.85
N SER A 619 -20.95 45.69 5.68
CA SER A 619 -21.15 45.44 7.12
C SER A 619 -22.39 44.60 7.44
N GLN A 620 -23.43 44.63 6.60
CA GLN A 620 -24.68 43.88 6.81
C GLN A 620 -24.66 42.44 6.27
N CYS A 621 -23.67 42.09 5.47
CA CYS A 621 -23.52 40.77 4.85
C CYS A 621 -22.05 40.34 4.98
N PRO A 622 -21.74 39.16 5.53
CA PRO A 622 -20.36 38.68 5.49
C PRO A 622 -19.97 38.17 4.10
N PRO A 623 -18.66 38.17 3.74
CA PRO A 623 -18.17 37.65 2.47
C PRO A 623 -18.71 36.24 2.18
N GLN A 624 -18.66 35.35 3.17
CA GLN A 624 -19.19 33.99 3.09
C GLN A 624 -20.65 33.93 2.62
N ALA A 625 -21.51 34.79 3.18
CA ALA A 625 -22.92 34.85 2.81
C ALA A 625 -23.11 35.45 1.41
N PHE A 626 -22.35 36.50 1.07
CA PHE A 626 -22.35 37.10 -0.25
C PHE A 626 -22.01 36.06 -1.34
N TYR A 627 -20.88 35.35 -1.22
CA TYR A 627 -20.46 34.36 -2.22
C TYR A 627 -21.46 33.20 -2.40
N LEU A 628 -22.23 32.82 -1.36
CA LEU A 628 -23.32 31.86 -1.48
C LEU A 628 -24.60 32.42 -2.13
N LEU A 629 -24.81 33.74 -2.07
CA LEU A 629 -25.95 34.43 -2.70
C LEU A 629 -25.69 34.82 -4.17
N VAL A 630 -24.43 34.85 -4.64
CA VAL A 630 -24.08 35.24 -6.02
C VAL A 630 -24.88 34.50 -7.11
N PRO A 631 -25.09 33.17 -7.08
CA PRO A 631 -25.92 32.51 -8.09
C PRO A 631 -27.37 33.03 -8.13
N VAL A 632 -27.93 33.38 -6.97
CA VAL A 632 -29.28 33.96 -6.85
C VAL A 632 -29.30 35.41 -7.33
N LEU A 633 -28.24 36.18 -7.05
CA LEU A 633 -28.08 37.54 -7.56
C LEU A 633 -28.11 37.55 -9.11
N PHE A 634 -27.34 36.67 -9.77
CA PHE A 634 -27.34 36.56 -11.23
C PHE A 634 -28.73 36.16 -11.78
N ASP A 635 -29.38 35.18 -11.16
CA ASP A 635 -30.74 34.72 -11.52
C ASP A 635 -31.78 35.84 -11.43
N GLN A 636 -31.81 36.57 -10.32
CA GLN A 636 -32.72 37.71 -10.15
C GLN A 636 -32.41 38.87 -11.09
N SER A 637 -31.13 39.16 -11.39
CA SER A 637 -30.74 40.20 -12.34
C SER A 637 -31.17 39.91 -13.78
N VAL A 638 -31.00 38.66 -14.23
CA VAL A 638 -31.48 38.20 -15.55
C VAL A 638 -33.01 38.25 -15.61
N LEU A 639 -33.70 37.79 -14.56
CA LEU A 639 -35.15 37.82 -14.46
C LEU A 639 -35.72 39.26 -14.47
N ALA A 640 -35.06 40.20 -13.78
CA ALA A 640 -35.41 41.61 -13.76
C ALA A 640 -35.24 42.27 -15.14
N CYS A 641 -34.16 41.96 -15.87
CA CYS A 641 -33.99 42.45 -17.25
C CYS A 641 -35.02 41.84 -18.21
N LYS A 642 -35.27 40.53 -18.11
CA LYS A 642 -36.26 39.83 -18.94
C LYS A 642 -37.69 40.34 -18.74
N SER A 643 -38.02 40.80 -17.53
CA SER A 643 -39.31 41.42 -17.20
C SER A 643 -39.38 42.93 -17.48
N ASN A 644 -38.30 43.54 -18.00
CA ASN A 644 -38.12 44.99 -18.15
C ASN A 644 -38.23 45.79 -16.84
N ALA A 645 -38.03 45.15 -15.68
CA ALA A 645 -37.95 45.81 -14.38
C ALA A 645 -36.60 46.50 -14.16
N LEU A 646 -35.53 46.01 -14.80
CA LEU A 646 -34.17 46.57 -14.76
C LEU A 646 -33.69 46.85 -16.19
N PRO A 647 -33.24 48.08 -16.54
CA PRO A 647 -32.64 48.35 -17.84
C PRO A 647 -31.34 47.58 -18.05
N ILE A 648 -31.12 47.07 -19.26
CA ILE A 648 -29.91 46.28 -19.59
C ILE A 648 -28.59 47.05 -19.37
N ASN A 649 -28.60 48.37 -19.56
CA ASN A 649 -27.44 49.22 -19.32
C ASN A 649 -27.14 49.38 -17.83
N THR A 650 -28.17 49.52 -16.99
CA THR A 650 -28.04 49.58 -15.52
C THR A 650 -27.57 48.24 -14.96
N MET A 651 -28.11 47.12 -15.48
CA MET A 651 -27.63 45.78 -15.13
C MET A 651 -26.15 45.62 -15.51
N ARG A 652 -25.76 46.05 -16.71
CA ARG A 652 -24.37 46.03 -17.15
C ARG A 652 -23.50 46.84 -16.20
N GLY A 653 -23.84 48.11 -15.92
CA GLY A 653 -23.10 48.98 -14.99
C GLY A 653 -22.95 48.37 -13.60
N GLY A 654 -24.03 47.85 -13.01
CA GLY A 654 -23.97 47.18 -11.71
C GLY A 654 -23.07 45.93 -11.70
N LEU A 655 -23.09 45.13 -12.77
CA LEU A 655 -22.20 43.98 -12.92
C LEU A 655 -20.73 44.38 -13.18
N GLU A 656 -20.43 45.63 -13.53
CA GLU A 656 -19.05 46.11 -13.64
C GLU A 656 -18.37 46.20 -12.27
N PHE A 657 -19.09 46.47 -11.18
CA PHE A 657 -18.52 46.43 -9.83
C PHE A 657 -18.09 45.03 -9.38
N LEU A 658 -18.63 43.95 -10.00
CA LEU A 658 -18.15 42.59 -9.74
C LEU A 658 -16.77 42.31 -10.36
N LEU A 659 -16.20 43.26 -11.12
CA LEU A 659 -14.82 43.19 -11.61
C LEU A 659 -13.81 43.80 -10.61
N GLU A 660 -14.27 44.48 -9.56
CA GLU A 660 -13.38 45.03 -8.52
C GLU A 660 -12.74 43.91 -7.68
N PRO A 661 -11.47 44.03 -7.25
CA PRO A 661 -10.70 42.92 -6.68
C PRO A 661 -11.41 42.17 -5.53
N PHE A 662 -12.13 42.90 -4.69
CA PHE A 662 -12.82 42.38 -3.51
C PHE A 662 -14.11 41.58 -3.80
N LEU A 663 -14.67 41.70 -5.01
CA LEU A 663 -15.81 40.89 -5.48
C LEU A 663 -15.47 40.00 -6.66
N LEU A 664 -14.33 40.22 -7.31
CA LEU A 664 -13.86 39.52 -8.51
C LEU A 664 -14.01 37.99 -8.47
N PRO A 665 -13.73 37.25 -7.37
CA PRO A 665 -13.94 35.80 -7.32
C PRO A 665 -15.41 35.36 -7.49
N SER A 666 -16.38 36.25 -7.29
CA SER A 666 -17.82 35.98 -7.42
C SER A 666 -18.19 35.50 -8.82
N LEU A 667 -17.43 35.96 -9.83
CA LEU A 667 -17.59 35.55 -11.21
C LEU A 667 -17.45 34.03 -11.40
N VAL A 668 -16.70 33.33 -10.54
CA VAL A 668 -16.66 31.85 -10.56
C VAL A 668 -18.05 31.26 -10.27
N GLY A 669 -18.78 31.79 -9.28
CA GLY A 669 -20.16 31.37 -8.99
C GLY A 669 -21.13 31.82 -10.08
N GLY A 670 -21.11 33.11 -10.43
CA GLY A 670 -22.02 33.70 -11.41
C GLY A 670 -21.92 33.07 -12.81
N ILE A 671 -20.70 32.84 -13.30
CA ILE A 671 -20.48 32.18 -14.59
C ILE A 671 -20.85 30.69 -14.52
N ASN A 672 -20.53 29.97 -13.44
CA ASN A 672 -20.97 28.57 -13.30
C ASN A 672 -22.50 28.41 -13.21
N TRP A 673 -23.22 29.40 -12.69
CA TRP A 673 -24.68 29.45 -12.81
C TRP A 673 -25.12 29.66 -14.28
N LEU A 674 -24.55 30.64 -15.01
CA LEU A 674 -24.82 30.87 -16.44
C LEU A 674 -24.58 29.61 -17.30
N LEU A 675 -23.63 28.76 -16.91
CA LEU A 675 -23.32 27.50 -17.61
C LEU A 675 -24.38 26.41 -17.42
N LYS A 676 -25.09 26.38 -16.29
CA LYS A 676 -26.17 25.42 -16.04
C LYS A 676 -27.56 25.95 -16.40
N HIS A 677 -27.71 27.27 -16.53
CA HIS A 677 -28.95 27.90 -16.97
C HIS A 677 -29.32 27.48 -18.40
N SER A 678 -30.60 27.16 -18.64
CA SER A 678 -31.03 26.64 -19.94
C SER A 678 -31.25 27.75 -20.98
N TRP A 679 -30.28 27.91 -21.87
CA TRP A 679 -30.25 28.87 -23.00
C TRP A 679 -31.41 28.73 -24.01
N GLU A 680 -32.18 27.63 -23.93
CA GLU A 680 -33.33 27.35 -24.77
C GLU A 680 -34.65 27.61 -24.06
N ASP A 681 -34.83 27.07 -22.85
CA ASP A 681 -36.11 27.13 -22.13
C ASP A 681 -36.48 28.55 -21.67
N HIS A 682 -35.49 29.40 -21.41
CA HIS A 682 -35.71 30.72 -20.83
C HIS A 682 -35.69 31.88 -21.84
N ASN A 683 -35.27 31.66 -23.09
CA ASN A 683 -35.24 32.66 -24.17
C ASN A 683 -34.56 34.00 -23.83
N ASP A 684 -33.54 33.97 -22.99
CA ASP A 684 -32.76 35.11 -22.47
C ASP A 684 -31.31 35.16 -23.00
N ALA A 685 -30.94 34.23 -23.89
CA ALA A 685 -29.61 34.07 -24.49
C ALA A 685 -28.98 35.32 -25.17
N GLU A 686 -29.69 36.44 -25.29
CA GLU A 686 -29.09 37.74 -25.67
C GLU A 686 -28.54 38.48 -24.45
N ILE A 687 -29.32 38.54 -23.36
CA ILE A 687 -28.93 39.11 -22.07
C ILE A 687 -27.68 38.39 -21.56
N LEU A 688 -27.67 37.05 -21.59
CA LEU A 688 -26.56 36.24 -21.11
C LEU A 688 -25.27 36.46 -21.92
N LEU A 689 -25.35 36.61 -23.25
CA LEU A 689 -24.18 36.90 -24.09
C LEU A 689 -23.61 38.30 -23.82
N GLN A 690 -24.47 39.30 -23.58
CA GLN A 690 -24.03 40.66 -23.24
C GLN A 690 -23.40 40.73 -21.83
N ILE A 691 -23.93 39.96 -20.85
CA ILE A 691 -23.30 39.78 -19.54
C ILE A 691 -21.91 39.16 -19.71
N LEU A 692 -21.80 38.03 -20.42
CA LEU A 692 -20.51 37.37 -20.65
C LEU A 692 -19.52 38.27 -21.40
N GLU A 693 -19.95 39.01 -22.43
CA GLU A 693 -19.06 39.93 -23.15
C GLU A 693 -18.46 40.98 -22.21
N LYS A 694 -19.23 41.54 -21.27
CA LYS A 694 -18.71 42.52 -20.32
C LYS A 694 -17.83 41.89 -19.23
N LEU A 695 -18.22 40.74 -18.67
CA LEU A 695 -17.47 40.07 -17.60
C LEU A 695 -16.16 39.43 -18.08
N LEU A 696 -16.09 38.99 -19.34
CA LEU A 696 -14.88 38.39 -19.93
C LEU A 696 -13.89 39.44 -20.46
N LYS A 697 -14.32 40.70 -20.64
CA LYS A 697 -13.49 41.83 -21.12
C LYS A 697 -13.35 42.89 -20.01
N PRO A 698 -12.47 42.70 -19.01
CA PRO A 698 -12.28 43.67 -17.95
C PRO A 698 -11.77 45.00 -18.52
N SER A 699 -12.34 46.10 -18.04
CA SER A 699 -11.92 47.47 -18.44
C SER A 699 -10.78 48.02 -17.57
N GLY A 700 -10.34 47.27 -16.55
CA GLY A 700 -9.45 47.73 -15.49
C GLY A 700 -7.96 47.69 -15.82
N SER A 701 -7.22 48.59 -15.16
CA SER A 701 -5.81 48.90 -15.40
C SER A 701 -4.82 48.21 -14.45
N SER A 702 -5.28 47.69 -13.31
CA SER A 702 -4.40 47.08 -12.29
C SER A 702 -3.84 45.71 -12.72
N GLN A 703 -2.53 45.51 -12.52
CA GLN A 703 -1.87 44.23 -12.77
C GLN A 703 -2.38 43.10 -11.85
N GLU A 704 -2.79 43.42 -10.62
CA GLU A 704 -3.36 42.44 -9.68
C GLU A 704 -4.75 41.99 -10.14
N MET A 705 -5.63 42.94 -10.49
CA MET A 705 -6.95 42.66 -11.06
C MET A 705 -6.83 41.80 -12.34
N GLN A 706 -5.87 42.10 -13.22
CA GLN A 706 -5.63 41.30 -14.42
C GLN A 706 -5.14 39.87 -14.10
N ALA A 707 -4.31 39.68 -13.07
CA ALA A 707 -3.86 38.37 -12.63
C ALA A 707 -5.02 37.55 -12.02
N MET A 708 -5.84 38.16 -11.18
CA MET A 708 -7.04 37.55 -10.60
C MET A 708 -8.06 37.18 -11.67
N HIS A 709 -8.37 38.10 -12.60
CA HIS A 709 -9.29 37.84 -13.72
C HIS A 709 -8.79 36.70 -14.62
N LYS A 710 -7.50 36.68 -14.97
CA LYS A 710 -6.86 35.57 -15.70
C LYS A 710 -7.02 34.22 -14.99
N CYS A 711 -6.98 34.22 -13.66
CA CYS A 711 -7.19 33.04 -12.84
C CYS A 711 -8.65 32.55 -12.91
N ILE A 712 -9.62 33.46 -12.81
CA ILE A 712 -11.06 33.15 -12.98
C ILE A 712 -11.34 32.60 -14.38
N LEU A 713 -10.80 33.23 -15.43
CA LEU A 713 -10.92 32.73 -16.79
C LEU A 713 -10.38 31.30 -16.90
N ALA A 714 -9.25 30.98 -16.26
CA ALA A 714 -8.72 29.61 -16.24
C ALA A 714 -9.64 28.61 -15.52
N ILE A 715 -10.44 29.05 -14.55
CA ILE A 715 -11.46 28.22 -13.86
C ILE A 715 -12.68 27.96 -14.74
N VAL A 716 -13.14 28.95 -15.51
CA VAL A 716 -14.41 28.85 -16.26
C VAL A 716 -14.25 28.52 -17.75
N ALA A 717 -13.04 28.63 -18.33
CA ALA A 717 -12.84 28.55 -19.78
C ALA A 717 -13.27 27.22 -20.41
N THR A 718 -12.84 26.07 -19.87
CA THR A 718 -13.16 24.75 -20.46
C THR A 718 -14.68 24.45 -20.52
N PRO A 719 -15.46 24.59 -19.43
CA PRO A 719 -16.90 24.36 -19.51
C PRO A 719 -17.64 25.47 -20.30
N LEU A 720 -17.14 26.71 -20.28
CA LEU A 720 -17.73 27.82 -21.04
C LEU A 720 -17.50 27.71 -22.55
N GLU A 721 -16.32 27.27 -22.98
CA GLU A 721 -16.08 26.93 -24.39
C GLU A 721 -17.08 25.87 -24.86
N SER A 722 -17.23 24.79 -24.08
CA SER A 722 -18.14 23.69 -24.41
C SER A 722 -19.60 24.15 -24.53
N ALA A 723 -20.07 25.01 -23.60
CA ALA A 723 -21.40 25.59 -23.62
C ALA A 723 -21.60 26.54 -24.82
N LEU A 724 -20.62 27.40 -25.12
CA LEU A 724 -20.66 28.33 -26.25
C LEU A 724 -20.61 27.61 -27.61
N GLN A 725 -19.84 26.53 -27.73
CA GLN A 725 -19.81 25.68 -28.94
C GLN A 725 -21.19 25.03 -29.17
N GLU A 726 -21.82 24.49 -28.13
CA GLU A 726 -23.14 23.87 -28.23
C GLU A 726 -24.25 24.90 -28.53
N LEU A 727 -24.17 26.10 -27.94
CA LEU A 727 -25.03 27.25 -28.28
C LEU A 727 -24.86 27.65 -29.75
N ALA A 728 -23.62 27.78 -30.23
CA ALA A 728 -23.33 28.12 -31.63
C ALA A 728 -23.76 27.04 -32.63
N ARG A 729 -23.84 25.78 -32.19
CA ARG A 729 -24.39 24.66 -32.98
C ARG A 729 -25.92 24.71 -33.06
N ARG A 730 -26.60 25.14 -31.99
CA ARG A 730 -28.06 25.21 -31.87
C ARG A 730 -28.67 26.48 -32.47
N LYS A 731 -28.03 27.63 -32.27
CA LYS A 731 -28.48 28.98 -32.67
C LYS A 731 -27.47 29.62 -33.63
N PRO A 732 -27.50 29.29 -34.94
CA PRO A 732 -26.50 29.74 -35.91
C PRO A 732 -26.45 31.27 -36.06
N GLU A 733 -27.53 31.99 -35.77
CA GLU A 733 -27.59 33.46 -35.77
C GLU A 733 -26.71 34.11 -34.68
N LYS A 734 -26.45 33.42 -33.56
CA LYS A 734 -25.58 33.89 -32.45
C LYS A 734 -24.13 33.42 -32.57
N LYS A 735 -23.81 32.60 -33.59
CA LYS A 735 -22.49 31.98 -33.78
C LYS A 735 -21.32 32.97 -33.78
N ASN A 736 -21.49 34.15 -34.38
CA ASN A 736 -20.41 35.15 -34.47
C ASN A 736 -20.03 35.72 -33.10
N GLN A 737 -21.02 36.02 -32.24
CA GLN A 737 -20.79 36.49 -30.86
C GLN A 737 -20.16 35.36 -30.02
N ALA A 738 -20.72 34.15 -30.08
CA ALA A 738 -20.19 33.00 -29.34
C ALA A 738 -18.73 32.69 -29.72
N ASN A 739 -18.40 32.71 -31.01
CA ASN A 739 -17.02 32.53 -31.48
C ASN A 739 -16.07 33.62 -30.97
N ALA A 740 -16.51 34.90 -30.95
CA ALA A 740 -15.68 35.99 -30.43
C ALA A 740 -15.36 35.83 -28.94
N LEU A 741 -16.27 35.26 -28.15
CA LEU A 741 -16.01 34.89 -26.76
C LEU A 741 -15.09 33.67 -26.63
N ILE A 742 -15.25 32.66 -27.49
CA ILE A 742 -14.34 31.49 -27.53
C ILE A 742 -12.88 31.91 -27.81
N GLU A 743 -12.63 32.86 -28.72
CA GLU A 743 -11.27 33.37 -28.97
C GLU A 743 -10.61 33.97 -27.71
N ILE A 744 -11.38 34.63 -26.83
CA ILE A 744 -10.88 35.18 -25.55
C ILE A 744 -10.51 34.06 -24.57
N LEU A 745 -11.23 32.94 -24.59
CA LEU A 745 -11.02 31.83 -23.66
C LEU A 745 -9.83 30.94 -24.05
N LYS A 746 -9.47 30.86 -25.34
CA LYS A 746 -8.39 29.97 -25.84
C LYS A 746 -7.08 30.00 -25.04
N PRO A 747 -6.51 31.14 -24.62
CA PRO A 747 -5.27 31.18 -23.83
C PRO A 747 -5.41 30.60 -22.41
N HIS A 748 -6.64 30.38 -21.95
CA HIS A 748 -6.98 29.92 -20.60
C HIS A 748 -7.47 28.46 -20.57
N LEU A 749 -7.65 27.83 -21.73
CA LEU A 749 -7.99 26.41 -21.85
C LEU A 749 -6.85 25.50 -21.37
N HIS A 750 -7.20 24.28 -20.95
CA HIS A 750 -6.27 23.21 -20.59
C HIS A 750 -5.23 23.57 -19.49
N GLN A 751 -5.54 24.53 -18.61
CA GLN A 751 -4.71 24.83 -17.43
C GLN A 751 -4.93 23.86 -16.25
N GLN A 752 -5.75 22.83 -16.43
CA GLN A 752 -5.96 21.77 -15.45
C GLN A 752 -4.89 20.66 -15.57
N ARG A 753 -4.66 19.97 -14.46
CA ARG A 753 -3.79 18.80 -14.32
C ARG A 753 -4.61 17.61 -13.83
N THR A 754 -5.46 17.11 -14.73
CA THR A 754 -6.38 16.00 -14.46
C THR A 754 -5.97 14.76 -15.24
N MET A 755 -6.52 13.60 -14.85
CA MET A 755 -6.42 12.36 -15.64
C MET A 755 -7.44 12.33 -16.81
N ALA A 756 -8.00 13.48 -17.18
CA ALA A 756 -8.97 13.58 -18.26
C ALA A 756 -8.27 13.53 -19.63
N VAL A 757 -8.81 12.74 -20.55
CA VAL A 757 -8.21 12.56 -21.88
C VAL A 757 -8.59 13.74 -22.78
N PRO A 758 -7.63 14.38 -23.46
CA PRO A 758 -7.94 15.38 -24.49
C PRO A 758 -8.84 14.79 -25.57
N ARG A 759 -9.86 15.53 -26.01
CA ARG A 759 -10.85 15.03 -26.99
C ARG A 759 -10.20 14.50 -28.28
N ALA A 760 -9.12 15.13 -28.74
CA ALA A 760 -8.36 14.66 -29.90
C ALA A 760 -7.69 13.29 -29.71
N GLU A 761 -7.20 12.98 -28.50
CA GLU A 761 -6.67 11.64 -28.20
C GLU A 761 -7.80 10.62 -28.08
N LEU A 762 -8.94 11.01 -27.47
CA LEU A 762 -10.13 10.15 -27.39
C LEU A 762 -10.69 9.80 -28.78
N ASP A 763 -10.78 10.77 -29.69
CA ASP A 763 -11.20 10.56 -31.08
C ASP A 763 -10.21 9.64 -31.82
N GLY A 764 -8.90 9.76 -31.53
CA GLY A 764 -7.86 8.86 -32.04
C GLY A 764 -8.01 7.43 -31.53
N TYR A 765 -8.29 7.24 -30.24
CA TYR A 765 -8.57 5.91 -29.68
C TYR A 765 -9.85 5.31 -30.27
N ALA A 766 -10.93 6.09 -30.38
CA ALA A 766 -12.18 5.66 -31.00
C ALA A 766 -12.00 5.25 -32.48
N ALA A 767 -11.14 5.94 -33.22
CA ALA A 767 -10.78 5.56 -34.60
C ALA A 767 -9.97 4.26 -34.68
N SER A 768 -9.21 3.89 -33.63
CA SER A 768 -8.46 2.64 -33.55
C SER A 768 -9.27 1.43 -33.07
N GLY A 769 -10.51 1.63 -32.62
CA GLY A 769 -11.44 0.58 -32.21
C GLY A 769 -11.94 0.73 -30.78
N LEU A 770 -12.07 -0.39 -30.06
CA LEU A 770 -12.46 -0.39 -28.65
C LEU A 770 -11.29 0.08 -27.76
N LEU A 771 -11.57 0.88 -26.73
CA LEU A 771 -10.57 1.34 -25.75
C LEU A 771 -9.79 0.17 -25.10
N THR A 772 -10.45 -0.96 -24.88
CA THR A 772 -9.78 -2.19 -24.39
C THR A 772 -8.70 -2.71 -25.34
N HIS A 773 -8.86 -2.55 -26.65
CA HIS A 773 -7.83 -2.90 -27.63
C HIS A 773 -6.65 -1.92 -27.59
N ALA A 774 -6.91 -0.62 -27.37
CA ALA A 774 -5.84 0.36 -27.16
C ALA A 774 -5.00 0.00 -25.93
N VAL A 775 -5.64 -0.37 -24.80
CA VAL A 775 -4.94 -0.85 -23.60
C VAL A 775 -4.07 -2.09 -23.88
N LYS A 776 -4.60 -3.11 -24.58
CA LYS A 776 -3.81 -4.29 -24.99
C LYS A 776 -2.60 -3.90 -25.83
N ASN A 777 -2.79 -3.02 -26.82
CA ASN A 777 -1.72 -2.60 -27.71
C ASN A 777 -0.65 -1.78 -26.96
N THR A 778 -1.03 -0.94 -25.99
CA THR A 778 -0.09 -0.25 -25.10
C THR A 778 0.75 -1.22 -24.26
N VAL A 779 0.14 -2.23 -23.63
CA VAL A 779 0.88 -3.26 -22.88
C VAL A 779 1.84 -4.02 -23.80
N ARG A 780 1.42 -4.33 -25.03
CA ARG A 780 2.24 -4.99 -26.06
C ARG A 780 3.46 -4.16 -26.46
N GLU A 781 3.28 -2.88 -26.78
CA GLU A 781 4.37 -1.97 -27.15
C GLU A 781 5.38 -1.79 -26.01
N LEU A 782 4.90 -1.66 -24.78
CA LEU A 782 5.75 -1.60 -23.57
C LEU A 782 6.52 -2.91 -23.34
N ALA A 783 5.88 -4.07 -23.53
CA ALA A 783 6.52 -5.37 -23.38
C ALA A 783 7.61 -5.61 -24.43
N LEU A 784 7.36 -5.21 -25.68
CA LEU A 784 8.35 -5.28 -26.76
C LEU A 784 9.56 -4.36 -26.50
N TRP A 785 9.33 -3.13 -26.05
CA TRP A 785 10.40 -2.19 -25.69
C TRP A 785 11.21 -2.65 -24.47
N ALA A 786 10.57 -3.20 -23.44
CA ALA A 786 11.27 -3.79 -22.31
C ALA A 786 12.08 -5.05 -22.71
N ALA A 787 11.57 -5.87 -23.64
CA ALA A 787 12.26 -7.06 -24.12
C ALA A 787 13.53 -6.75 -24.95
N SER A 788 13.63 -5.57 -25.57
CA SER A 788 14.87 -5.12 -26.23
C SER A 788 15.90 -4.50 -25.26
N GLY A 789 15.62 -4.50 -23.95
CA GLY A 789 16.45 -3.82 -22.94
C GLY A 789 16.23 -2.31 -22.87
N GLY A 790 15.29 -1.76 -23.64
CA GLY A 790 14.94 -0.35 -23.64
C GLY A 790 16.06 0.59 -24.12
N THR A 791 16.95 0.12 -25.01
CA THR A 791 18.03 0.96 -25.59
C THR A 791 17.49 2.08 -26.47
N ASP A 792 16.38 1.82 -27.15
CA ASP A 792 15.66 2.79 -27.97
C ASP A 792 14.74 3.67 -27.11
N ALA A 793 14.24 4.77 -27.67
CA ALA A 793 13.34 5.67 -26.96
C ALA A 793 12.02 4.97 -26.54
N PRO A 794 11.45 5.31 -25.37
CA PRO A 794 10.22 4.70 -24.86
C PRO A 794 9.03 4.91 -25.82
N PRO A 795 8.07 3.96 -25.85
CA PRO A 795 6.83 4.14 -26.59
C PRO A 795 6.02 5.32 -26.02
N ARG A 796 5.11 5.88 -26.84
CA ARG A 796 4.27 7.05 -26.51
C ARG A 796 3.17 6.68 -25.51
N PHE A 797 3.54 6.37 -24.28
CA PHE A 797 2.64 5.96 -23.20
C PHE A 797 1.82 7.14 -22.68
N ALA A 798 0.53 6.91 -22.42
CA ALA A 798 -0.40 7.91 -21.90
C ALA A 798 -1.13 7.36 -20.67
N SER A 799 -0.78 7.82 -19.48
CA SER A 799 -1.35 7.33 -18.21
C SER A 799 -2.88 7.50 -18.16
N HIS A 800 -3.41 8.57 -18.77
CA HIS A 800 -4.85 8.84 -18.86
C HIS A 800 -5.65 7.80 -19.67
N LEU A 801 -5.01 7.02 -20.55
CA LEU A 801 -5.70 5.97 -21.32
C LEU A 801 -6.30 4.91 -20.39
N LEU A 802 -5.57 4.50 -19.35
CA LEU A 802 -6.07 3.54 -18.35
C LEU A 802 -7.26 4.14 -17.60
N HIS A 803 -7.14 5.39 -17.14
CA HIS A 803 -8.20 6.08 -16.41
C HIS A 803 -9.50 6.19 -17.24
N CYS A 804 -9.40 6.62 -18.50
CA CYS A 804 -10.55 6.69 -19.40
C CYS A 804 -11.16 5.31 -19.71
N SER A 805 -10.32 4.30 -19.93
CA SER A 805 -10.79 2.93 -20.16
C SER A 805 -11.56 2.38 -18.95
N LEU A 806 -11.13 2.70 -17.73
CA LEU A 806 -11.86 2.37 -16.50
C LEU A 806 -13.18 3.14 -16.38
N GLN A 807 -13.20 4.43 -16.74
CA GLN A 807 -14.44 5.24 -16.73
C GLN A 807 -15.49 4.78 -17.76
N VAL A 808 -15.05 4.39 -18.97
CA VAL A 808 -15.95 4.08 -20.10
C VAL A 808 -16.32 2.59 -20.18
N CYS A 809 -15.35 1.68 -19.97
CA CYS A 809 -15.57 0.24 -20.12
C CYS A 809 -15.75 -0.50 -18.79
N GLY A 810 -15.42 0.12 -17.66
CA GLY A 810 -15.47 -0.47 -16.33
C GLY A 810 -14.29 -1.41 -16.02
N SER A 811 -13.97 -1.52 -14.73
CA SER A 811 -12.82 -2.28 -14.22
C SER A 811 -12.75 -3.75 -14.65
N PRO A 812 -13.85 -4.53 -14.71
CA PRO A 812 -13.80 -5.92 -15.16
C PRO A 812 -13.36 -6.06 -16.62
N SER A 813 -13.86 -5.19 -17.51
CA SER A 813 -13.53 -5.21 -18.95
C SER A 813 -12.07 -4.86 -19.22
N VAL A 814 -11.53 -3.90 -18.46
CA VAL A 814 -10.11 -3.52 -18.53
C VAL A 814 -9.22 -4.63 -17.97
N LEU A 815 -9.62 -5.24 -16.85
CA LEU A 815 -8.90 -6.36 -16.24
C LEU A 815 -8.84 -7.58 -17.17
N GLN A 816 -9.94 -7.90 -17.85
CA GLN A 816 -9.95 -8.96 -18.88
C GLN A 816 -8.96 -8.64 -20.00
N ALA A 817 -8.99 -7.41 -20.54
CA ALA A 817 -8.09 -7.00 -21.62
C ALA A 817 -6.60 -7.14 -21.23
N VAL A 818 -6.24 -6.71 -20.02
CA VAL A 818 -4.89 -6.87 -19.47
C VAL A 818 -4.52 -8.35 -19.29
N THR A 819 -5.42 -9.16 -18.73
CA THR A 819 -5.19 -10.60 -18.50
C THR A 819 -4.98 -11.37 -19.81
N GLU A 820 -5.76 -11.05 -20.84
CA GLU A 820 -5.57 -11.62 -22.18
C GLU A 820 -4.19 -11.27 -22.77
N GLU A 821 -3.70 -10.03 -22.63
CA GLU A 821 -2.37 -9.68 -23.14
C GLU A 821 -1.25 -10.34 -22.32
N ILE A 822 -1.40 -10.53 -21.00
CA ILE A 822 -0.45 -11.33 -20.20
C ILE A 822 -0.38 -12.77 -20.74
N ARG A 823 -1.53 -13.41 -21.02
CA ARG A 823 -1.59 -14.73 -21.65
C ARG A 823 -0.88 -14.71 -23.01
N ASP A 824 -1.26 -13.79 -23.88
CA ASP A 824 -0.78 -13.71 -25.26
C ASP A 824 0.77 -13.51 -25.26
N GLN A 825 1.32 -12.62 -24.42
CA GLN A 825 2.76 -12.44 -24.21
C GLN A 825 3.47 -13.64 -23.58
N THR A 826 2.79 -14.39 -22.70
CA THR A 826 3.34 -15.62 -22.10
C THR A 826 3.59 -16.69 -23.17
N THR A 827 2.77 -16.76 -24.24
CA THR A 827 3.02 -17.68 -25.37
C THR A 827 4.29 -17.34 -26.17
N ILE A 828 4.74 -16.08 -26.11
CA ILE A 828 5.93 -15.55 -26.81
C ILE A 828 7.13 -15.45 -25.83
N SER A 829 7.05 -16.07 -24.65
CA SER A 829 8.08 -16.04 -23.60
C SER A 829 8.33 -14.66 -22.94
N ASN A 830 7.52 -13.64 -23.23
CA ASN A 830 7.56 -12.31 -22.60
C ASN A 830 6.67 -12.20 -21.34
N GLY A 831 6.06 -13.30 -20.90
CA GLY A 831 5.18 -13.38 -19.73
C GLY A 831 5.67 -12.65 -18.47
N PRO A 832 6.94 -12.81 -18.03
CA PRO A 832 7.48 -12.07 -16.87
C PRO A 832 7.39 -10.55 -17.01
N ILE A 833 7.73 -10.03 -18.20
CA ILE A 833 7.76 -8.60 -18.51
C ILE A 833 6.32 -8.05 -18.58
N ALA A 834 5.43 -8.76 -19.27
CA ALA A 834 4.02 -8.38 -19.37
C ALA A 834 3.31 -8.39 -18.01
N LEU A 835 3.62 -9.37 -17.15
CA LEU A 835 3.12 -9.46 -15.78
C LEU A 835 3.58 -8.26 -14.93
N ASP A 836 4.84 -7.86 -15.06
CA ASP A 836 5.41 -6.72 -14.33
C ASP A 836 4.82 -5.37 -14.79
N ILE A 837 4.70 -5.14 -16.09
CA ILE A 837 4.03 -3.95 -16.65
C ILE A 837 2.56 -3.89 -16.19
N SER A 838 1.87 -5.03 -16.21
CA SER A 838 0.48 -5.12 -15.79
C SER A 838 0.32 -4.88 -14.28
N ALA A 839 1.22 -5.40 -13.45
CA ALA A 839 1.23 -5.10 -12.03
C ALA A 839 1.50 -3.61 -11.76
N ALA A 840 2.40 -2.98 -12.52
CA ALA A 840 2.64 -1.55 -12.43
C ALA A 840 1.43 -0.70 -12.87
N LEU A 841 0.66 -1.13 -13.89
CA LEU A 841 -0.61 -0.49 -14.27
C LEU A 841 -1.69 -0.62 -13.19
N VAL A 842 -1.78 -1.78 -12.52
CA VAL A 842 -2.75 -2.01 -11.43
C VAL A 842 -2.36 -1.28 -10.14
N CYS A 843 -1.07 -1.14 -9.86
CA CYS A 843 -0.52 -0.42 -8.71
C CYS A 843 -0.24 1.07 -8.98
N ALA A 844 -0.55 1.58 -10.18
CA ALA A 844 -0.40 2.99 -10.53
C ALA A 844 -1.32 3.85 -9.64
N PRO A 845 -0.83 4.94 -9.03
CA PRO A 845 -1.67 5.79 -8.20
C PRO A 845 -2.63 6.60 -9.08
N ASP A 846 -3.88 6.68 -8.63
CA ASP A 846 -4.91 7.56 -9.19
C ASP A 846 -5.49 8.43 -8.06
N PRO A 847 -6.13 9.59 -8.38
CA PRO A 847 -6.69 10.49 -7.38
C PRO A 847 -7.61 9.83 -6.34
N SER A 848 -8.49 8.92 -6.77
CA SER A 848 -9.40 8.18 -5.90
C SER A 848 -8.66 7.15 -5.02
N SER A 849 -7.81 6.31 -5.61
CA SER A 849 -7.05 5.28 -4.89
C SER A 849 -6.06 5.89 -3.89
N TYR A 850 -5.50 7.08 -4.18
CA TYR A 850 -4.58 7.77 -3.29
C TYR A 850 -5.23 8.21 -1.96
N THR A 851 -6.48 8.70 -1.97
CA THR A 851 -7.22 9.01 -0.73
C THR A 851 -7.46 7.76 0.12
N THR A 852 -7.70 6.62 -0.53
CA THR A 852 -7.93 5.33 0.14
C THR A 852 -6.64 4.80 0.79
N LEU A 853 -5.48 5.00 0.16
CA LEU A 853 -4.17 4.66 0.74
C LEU A 853 -3.86 5.49 2.01
N MET A 854 -4.32 6.74 2.06
CA MET A 854 -4.18 7.61 3.23
C MET A 854 -5.23 7.36 4.32
N ASN A 855 -6.05 6.30 4.18
CA ASN A 855 -7.09 5.89 5.13
C ASN A 855 -8.12 6.99 5.47
N VAL A 856 -8.31 7.96 4.55
CA VAL A 856 -9.36 8.96 4.64
C VAL A 856 -10.69 8.29 4.27
N GLY A 857 -11.70 8.43 5.14
CA GLY A 857 -12.96 7.70 5.02
C GLY A 857 -13.68 7.92 3.68
N PRO A 858 -14.49 6.94 3.22
CA PRO A 858 -15.15 7.01 1.92
C PRO A 858 -16.13 8.18 1.84
N SER A 859 -15.95 9.05 0.83
CA SER A 859 -16.89 10.14 0.53
C SER A 859 -18.26 9.59 0.11
N PRO A 860 -19.38 10.06 0.72
CA PRO A 860 -20.72 9.55 0.40
C PRO A 860 -21.30 10.03 -0.94
N THR A 861 -20.60 10.92 -1.65
CA THR A 861 -21.11 11.57 -2.88
C THR A 861 -20.70 10.87 -4.17
N SER A 862 -19.74 9.95 -4.12
CA SER A 862 -19.35 9.11 -5.27
C SER A 862 -19.77 7.68 -4.99
N GLN A 863 -20.51 7.05 -5.92
CA GLN A 863 -20.70 5.60 -5.87
C GLN A 863 -19.31 4.94 -5.88
N PRO A 864 -18.98 4.04 -4.94
CA PRO A 864 -17.66 3.43 -4.87
C PRO A 864 -17.42 2.57 -6.10
N ARG A 865 -16.79 3.18 -7.12
CA ARG A 865 -16.36 2.48 -8.33
C ARG A 865 -15.27 1.50 -7.91
N LEU A 866 -15.51 0.22 -8.16
CA LEU A 866 -14.59 -0.86 -7.83
C LEU A 866 -13.22 -0.58 -8.46
N SER A 867 -12.19 -0.34 -7.64
CA SER A 867 -10.83 -0.08 -8.14
C SER A 867 -10.33 -1.27 -8.96
N LEU A 868 -9.34 -1.07 -9.84
CA LEU A 868 -8.79 -2.18 -10.63
C LEU A 868 -8.17 -3.27 -9.72
N ARG A 869 -7.63 -2.87 -8.56
CA ARG A 869 -7.11 -3.75 -7.51
C ARG A 869 -8.22 -4.51 -6.77
N ASP A 870 -9.36 -3.88 -6.49
CA ASP A 870 -10.48 -4.56 -5.85
C ASP A 870 -11.25 -5.46 -6.83
N ALA A 871 -11.29 -5.10 -8.11
CA ALA A 871 -11.79 -5.97 -9.19
C ALA A 871 -10.94 -7.23 -9.32
N LEU A 872 -9.61 -7.10 -9.24
CA LEU A 872 -8.67 -8.23 -9.24
C LEU A 872 -8.87 -9.14 -8.03
N ARG A 873 -8.98 -8.58 -6.82
CA ARG A 873 -9.27 -9.33 -5.57
C ARG A 873 -10.63 -10.04 -5.60
N LEU A 874 -11.66 -9.40 -6.14
CA LEU A 874 -12.99 -9.98 -6.28
C LEU A 874 -12.98 -11.14 -7.30
N ALA A 875 -12.25 -10.99 -8.40
CA ALA A 875 -12.14 -12.02 -9.42
C ALA A 875 -11.33 -13.25 -8.93
N THR A 876 -10.27 -13.06 -8.13
CA THR A 876 -9.49 -14.19 -7.60
C THR A 876 -10.11 -14.87 -6.39
N SER A 877 -10.91 -14.17 -5.58
CA SER A 877 -11.65 -14.78 -4.47
C SER A 877 -12.80 -15.70 -4.93
N ASN A 878 -13.31 -15.52 -6.16
CA ASN A 878 -14.35 -16.39 -6.71
C ASN A 878 -13.77 -17.61 -7.47
N ILE A 879 -13.26 -18.58 -6.70
CA ILE A 879 -12.59 -19.77 -7.24
C ILE A 879 -13.50 -20.62 -8.15
N ARG A 880 -14.83 -20.56 -7.98
CA ARG A 880 -15.77 -21.21 -8.92
C ARG A 880 -15.68 -20.60 -10.32
N GLN A 881 -15.63 -19.27 -10.42
CA GLN A 881 -15.42 -18.59 -11.71
C GLN A 881 -14.04 -18.89 -12.28
N LEU A 882 -12.98 -18.94 -11.45
CA LEU A 882 -11.64 -19.33 -11.93
C LEU A 882 -11.61 -20.75 -12.53
N LEU A 883 -12.36 -21.70 -11.98
CA LEU A 883 -12.46 -23.08 -12.49
C LEU A 883 -13.29 -23.21 -13.78
N ASP A 884 -14.22 -22.30 -14.02
CA ASP A 884 -15.02 -22.23 -15.26
C ASP A 884 -14.26 -21.50 -16.41
N MET A 885 -13.16 -20.81 -16.11
CA MET A 885 -12.33 -20.07 -17.08
C MET A 885 -11.29 -20.96 -17.77
N PRO A 886 -10.76 -20.56 -18.95
CA PRO A 886 -9.61 -21.21 -19.55
C PRO A 886 -8.39 -21.18 -18.62
N VAL A 887 -7.67 -22.30 -18.50
CA VAL A 887 -6.54 -22.45 -17.57
C VAL A 887 -5.52 -21.31 -17.70
N ALA A 888 -5.17 -20.91 -18.92
CA ALA A 888 -4.19 -19.86 -19.16
C ALA A 888 -4.66 -18.46 -18.68
N ASP A 889 -5.97 -18.19 -18.71
CA ASP A 889 -6.54 -16.93 -18.22
C ASP A 889 -6.62 -16.92 -16.68
N ALA A 890 -7.03 -18.05 -16.08
CA ALA A 890 -7.04 -18.22 -14.63
C ALA A 890 -5.63 -18.14 -14.03
N GLU A 891 -4.64 -18.77 -14.68
CA GLU A 891 -3.23 -18.66 -14.28
C GLU A 891 -2.70 -17.22 -14.39
N ALA A 892 -2.97 -16.52 -15.49
CA ALA A 892 -2.54 -15.14 -15.69
C ALA A 892 -3.14 -14.20 -14.62
N LEU A 893 -4.43 -14.35 -14.32
CA LEU A 893 -5.14 -13.56 -13.32
C LEU A 893 -4.62 -13.80 -11.90
N VAL A 894 -4.40 -15.06 -11.50
CA VAL A 894 -3.85 -15.40 -10.17
C VAL A 894 -2.40 -14.93 -10.01
N ARG A 895 -1.57 -15.06 -11.04
CA ARG A 895 -0.19 -14.52 -11.04
C ARG A 895 -0.17 -12.99 -10.91
N LEU A 896 -1.08 -12.30 -11.60
CA LEU A 896 -1.23 -10.84 -11.48
C LEU A 896 -1.64 -10.45 -10.07
N ALA A 897 -2.62 -11.14 -9.47
CA ALA A 897 -3.05 -10.89 -8.08
C ALA A 897 -1.90 -11.04 -7.09
N ARG A 898 -1.14 -12.14 -7.15
CA ARG A 898 0.04 -12.36 -6.30
C ARG A 898 1.08 -11.26 -6.45
N LYS A 899 1.40 -10.85 -7.68
CA LYS A 899 2.41 -9.80 -7.92
C LYS A 899 1.92 -8.43 -7.44
N VAL A 900 0.63 -8.12 -7.58
CA VAL A 900 0.00 -6.89 -7.06
C VAL A 900 -0.05 -6.90 -5.52
N GLU A 901 -0.37 -8.03 -4.89
CA GLU A 901 -0.37 -8.19 -3.43
C GLU A 901 1.04 -8.06 -2.85
N ALA A 902 2.03 -8.72 -3.45
CA ALA A 902 3.44 -8.55 -3.09
C ALA A 902 3.89 -7.09 -3.24
N GLN A 903 3.55 -6.44 -4.36
CA GLN A 903 3.87 -5.02 -4.62
C GLN A 903 3.12 -4.04 -3.69
N SER A 904 2.07 -4.51 -3.01
CA SER A 904 1.28 -3.76 -2.03
C SER A 904 1.73 -3.97 -0.58
N ALA A 905 2.77 -4.76 -0.35
CA ALA A 905 3.35 -4.95 0.99
C ALA A 905 4.01 -3.66 1.51
N VAL A 906 4.32 -3.65 2.81
CA VAL A 906 5.12 -2.60 3.45
C VAL A 906 6.54 -3.13 3.65
N SER A 907 7.53 -2.47 3.07
CA SER A 907 8.95 -2.75 3.31
C SER A 907 9.34 -2.31 4.72
N GLN A 908 10.04 -3.18 5.46
CA GLN A 908 10.59 -2.82 6.77
C GLN A 908 11.64 -1.69 6.66
N MET A 909 12.37 -1.61 5.55
CA MET A 909 13.32 -0.53 5.28
C MET A 909 12.61 0.80 4.93
N ALA A 910 11.37 0.77 4.47
CA ALA A 910 10.56 1.98 4.23
C ALA A 910 9.98 2.60 5.52
N LEU A 911 9.97 1.86 6.63
CA LEU A 911 9.47 2.30 7.94
C LEU A 911 10.51 3.06 8.77
N VAL A 912 11.80 3.06 8.38
CA VAL A 912 12.85 3.81 9.07
C VAL A 912 12.59 5.32 8.90
N PRO A 913 12.37 6.10 9.98
CA PRO A 913 12.08 7.52 9.85
C PRO A 913 13.33 8.29 9.39
N THR A 914 13.35 8.70 8.12
CA THR A 914 14.36 9.66 7.63
C THR A 914 13.84 11.09 7.79
N SER A 915 13.70 11.57 9.03
CA SER A 915 13.75 13.00 9.31
C SER A 915 15.20 13.47 9.16
N THR A 916 15.41 14.65 8.59
CA THR A 916 16.75 15.15 8.23
C THR A 916 17.54 15.73 9.40
N ASP A 917 16.93 15.84 10.58
CA ASP A 917 17.34 16.83 11.58
C ASP A 917 17.91 16.22 12.88
N ASP A 918 17.89 14.90 13.06
CA ASP A 918 18.42 14.21 14.25
C ASP A 918 19.65 13.33 13.98
N GLN A 919 20.79 13.99 13.75
CA GLN A 919 22.10 13.33 13.93
C GLN A 919 22.26 12.80 15.37
N ASN A 920 21.63 13.45 16.36
CA ASN A 920 21.61 12.97 17.75
C ASN A 920 20.87 11.64 17.92
N MET A 921 19.72 11.41 17.26
CA MET A 921 19.10 10.07 17.26
C MET A 921 19.97 9.03 16.56
N THR A 922 20.76 9.43 15.56
CA THR A 922 21.64 8.50 14.84
C THR A 922 22.75 7.97 15.75
N ASP A 923 23.36 8.84 16.57
CA ASP A 923 24.33 8.44 17.60
C ASP A 923 23.66 7.62 18.72
N GLN A 924 22.45 8.01 19.15
CA GLN A 924 21.72 7.31 20.21
C GLN A 924 21.26 5.90 19.77
N VAL A 925 20.85 5.73 18.51
CA VAL A 925 20.53 4.43 17.90
C VAL A 925 21.80 3.59 17.65
N MET A 926 22.93 4.20 17.28
CA MET A 926 24.22 3.48 17.26
C MET A 926 24.67 3.02 18.65
N GLN A 927 24.30 3.76 19.71
CA GLN A 927 24.59 3.41 21.09
C GLN A 927 23.68 2.28 21.60
N ASP A 928 22.38 2.31 21.29
CA ASP A 928 21.42 1.22 21.58
C ASP A 928 21.71 -0.07 20.78
N LEU A 929 22.21 0.06 19.55
CA LEU A 929 22.68 -1.07 18.73
C LEU A 929 24.10 -1.55 19.09
N GLY A 930 24.73 -0.98 20.13
CA GLY A 930 26.00 -1.44 20.69
C GLY A 930 27.23 -1.19 19.81
N MET A 931 27.15 -0.27 18.84
CA MET A 931 28.18 -0.01 17.82
C MET A 931 29.01 1.26 18.10
N GLY A 932 29.06 1.70 19.36
CA GLY A 932 29.87 2.84 19.79
C GLY A 932 31.37 2.51 19.89
N THR A 933 32.22 3.31 19.23
CA THR A 933 33.68 3.10 19.20
C THR A 933 34.35 3.40 20.54
N GLY A 934 34.90 2.38 21.19
CA GLY A 934 35.82 2.50 22.34
C GLY A 934 37.13 1.73 22.10
N ASP A 935 38.26 2.39 22.34
CA ASP A 935 39.60 1.88 22.00
C ASP A 935 40.01 0.56 22.69
N ALA A 936 40.31 -0.47 21.90
CA ALA A 936 41.24 -1.55 22.25
C ALA A 936 41.79 -2.25 20.98
N PRO A 937 43.05 -2.76 20.96
CA PRO A 937 43.75 -3.01 19.70
C PRO A 937 43.57 -4.40 19.07
N VAL A 938 43.75 -4.40 17.75
CA VAL A 938 43.87 -5.51 16.79
C VAL A 938 44.45 -6.85 17.28
N ALA A 939 43.69 -7.92 17.05
CA ALA A 939 44.19 -9.22 16.61
C ALA A 939 43.11 -9.91 15.74
N ALA A 940 43.49 -10.42 14.57
CA ALA A 940 42.56 -11.02 13.61
C ALA A 940 42.56 -12.56 13.69
N GLU A 941 41.42 -13.22 13.50
CA GLU A 941 41.20 -14.22 12.43
C GLU A 941 39.75 -14.78 12.38
N ASN A 942 39.11 -14.62 11.21
CA ASN A 942 38.14 -15.51 10.53
C ASN A 942 37.22 -16.48 11.33
N SER A 943 35.89 -16.26 11.29
CA SER A 943 35.01 -16.89 10.26
C SER A 943 33.48 -16.76 10.51
N LEU A 944 32.77 -16.33 9.46
CA LEU A 944 31.40 -16.70 9.01
C LEU A 944 30.19 -16.77 9.97
N LEU A 945 29.27 -15.82 9.76
CA LEU A 945 27.88 -16.01 9.26
C LEU A 945 26.97 -17.13 9.83
N GLY A 946 25.83 -16.71 10.40
CA GLY A 946 24.58 -17.49 10.44
C GLY A 946 23.76 -17.30 11.71
N GLY A 947 22.73 -16.44 11.67
CA GLY A 947 21.86 -16.17 12.83
C GLY A 947 20.54 -15.50 12.44
N ASP A 948 19.52 -16.31 12.18
CA ASP A 948 18.14 -15.89 11.93
C ASP A 948 17.43 -15.56 13.26
N ALA A 949 16.53 -14.57 13.26
CA ALA A 949 15.90 -14.01 14.45
C ALA A 949 14.37 -13.94 14.31
N GLY A 950 13.71 -15.10 14.45
CA GLY A 950 12.25 -15.22 14.44
C GLY A 950 11.62 -15.01 15.82
N LEU A 951 10.87 -13.92 15.99
CA LEU A 951 9.98 -13.71 17.14
C LEU A 951 8.67 -14.49 16.94
N GLY A 952 8.29 -15.31 17.94
CA GLY A 952 7.03 -16.05 17.95
C GLY A 952 6.43 -16.08 19.36
N GLN A 953 5.25 -15.48 19.53
CA GLN A 953 4.59 -15.27 20.82
C GLN A 953 3.40 -16.25 20.93
N ASP A 954 3.59 -17.38 21.62
CA ASP A 954 2.55 -18.42 21.71
C ASP A 954 1.57 -18.22 22.88
N VAL A 955 0.28 -18.18 22.55
CA VAL A 955 -0.83 -18.11 23.50
C VAL A 955 -1.20 -19.52 23.96
N ASN A 956 -0.78 -19.89 25.16
CA ASN A 956 -1.06 -21.20 25.75
C ASN A 956 -2.53 -21.32 26.17
N THR A 957 -3.31 -22.19 25.51
CA THR A 957 -4.68 -22.55 25.91
C THR A 957 -4.77 -24.04 26.26
N ASP A 958 -5.11 -24.30 27.51
CA ASP A 958 -5.09 -25.64 28.12
C ASP A 958 -6.28 -26.51 27.63
N PHE A 959 -5.96 -27.67 27.04
CA PHE A 959 -6.94 -28.64 26.53
C PHE A 959 -6.74 -30.03 27.17
N SER A 960 -6.75 -30.07 28.51
CA SER A 960 -6.42 -31.26 29.31
C SER A 960 -7.59 -31.95 30.04
N THR A 961 -8.87 -31.73 29.66
CA THR A 961 -10.00 -32.55 30.16
C THR A 961 -11.08 -32.85 29.11
N ALA A 962 -11.00 -34.05 28.51
CA ALA A 962 -12.12 -34.66 27.77
C ALA A 962 -12.05 -36.20 27.90
N ASP A 963 -12.63 -36.71 28.99
CA ASP A 963 -12.65 -38.14 29.30
C ASP A 963 -13.69 -38.89 28.44
N PHE A 964 -13.31 -40.04 27.87
CA PHE A 964 -14.08 -40.72 26.82
C PHE A 964 -14.51 -42.13 27.24
N ALA A 965 -15.30 -42.19 28.33
CA ALA A 965 -15.74 -43.43 28.97
C ALA A 965 -17.26 -43.47 29.29
N ALA A 966 -18.13 -42.94 28.43
CA ALA A 966 -19.59 -43.04 28.60
C ALA A 966 -20.33 -43.28 27.26
N ALA A 967 -20.55 -44.56 26.92
CA ALA A 967 -21.35 -44.95 25.76
C ALA A 967 -22.06 -46.30 25.98
N ALA A 968 -22.91 -46.39 27.02
CA ALA A 968 -23.72 -47.58 27.30
C ALA A 968 -24.96 -47.31 28.19
N ASN A 969 -25.93 -46.52 27.71
CA ASN A 969 -27.38 -46.87 27.73
C ASN A 969 -28.27 -45.70 27.26
N PRO A 970 -29.47 -45.96 26.69
CA PRO A 970 -30.40 -44.93 26.24
C PRO A 970 -31.59 -44.73 27.19
N SER A 971 -31.85 -43.49 27.59
CA SER A 971 -33.16 -43.03 28.09
C SER A 971 -33.29 -41.52 27.94
N MET A 972 -34.51 -41.05 27.66
CA MET A 972 -34.87 -39.64 27.45
C MET A 972 -34.60 -38.77 28.68
N ASP A 973 -34.25 -37.48 28.49
CA ASP A 973 -35.24 -36.40 28.64
C ASP A 973 -34.82 -35.12 27.88
N LEU A 974 -35.79 -34.23 27.62
CA LEU A 974 -35.68 -32.96 26.91
C LEU A 974 -36.00 -31.80 27.85
N GLY A 975 -35.08 -30.86 28.07
CA GLY A 975 -35.38 -29.63 28.81
C GLY A 975 -34.18 -28.73 29.09
N ASP A 976 -34.38 -27.42 28.88
CA ASP A 976 -33.61 -26.26 29.35
C ASP A 976 -32.07 -26.32 29.41
N SER A 977 -31.44 -25.52 28.54
CA SER A 977 -30.82 -24.25 28.99
C SER A 977 -30.31 -23.42 27.82
N PHE A 978 -31.07 -22.37 27.46
CA PHE A 978 -30.69 -21.35 26.47
C PHE A 978 -30.70 -19.99 27.18
N ASN A 979 -29.63 -19.61 27.89
CA ASN A 979 -29.32 -18.20 28.18
C ASN A 979 -27.95 -17.99 28.86
N GLN A 980 -27.47 -16.74 28.85
CA GLN A 980 -26.26 -16.20 29.52
C GLN A 980 -24.91 -16.69 28.93
N ASN A 981 -23.91 -15.83 28.65
CA ASN A 981 -23.72 -14.42 28.99
C ASN A 981 -23.35 -13.54 27.78
N THR A 982 -24.03 -12.40 27.66
CA THR A 982 -23.56 -11.19 26.97
C THR A 982 -23.61 -10.03 27.95
N ASN A 983 -22.51 -9.77 28.64
CA ASN A 983 -22.11 -8.51 29.28
C ASN A 983 -20.87 -8.77 30.15
N ASP A 984 -19.84 -7.92 29.97
CA ASP A 984 -18.91 -7.39 30.98
C ASP A 984 -17.51 -7.17 30.41
N MET A 985 -17.28 -5.97 29.86
CA MET A 985 -16.06 -5.17 30.13
C MET A 985 -16.20 -3.76 29.50
N MET A 986 -16.77 -2.85 30.29
CA MET A 986 -16.82 -1.42 30.01
C MET A 986 -16.58 -0.66 31.32
N GLN A 987 -15.33 -0.66 31.79
CA GLN A 987 -14.80 0.26 32.80
C GLN A 987 -13.30 0.03 33.00
N LEU A 988 -12.48 1.04 32.72
CA LEU A 988 -11.34 1.41 33.56
C LEU A 988 -10.94 2.86 33.23
N ASP A 989 -10.32 3.51 34.23
CA ASP A 989 -10.55 4.94 34.51
C ASP A 989 -9.41 5.86 34.06
N ASN A 990 -9.72 7.15 34.01
CA ASN A 990 -8.92 8.25 33.52
C ASN A 990 -8.20 8.99 34.66
N SER A 991 -6.89 8.76 34.84
CA SER A 991 -6.02 9.65 35.63
C SER A 991 -4.54 9.38 35.37
N GLY A 992 -3.78 10.39 34.92
CA GLY A 992 -2.34 10.23 34.65
C GLY A 992 -1.62 11.46 34.10
N ASN A 993 -1.92 12.66 34.63
CA ASN A 993 -1.15 13.87 34.27
C ASN A 993 0.32 13.70 34.71
N MET A 994 1.26 13.81 33.77
CA MET A 994 2.70 13.83 34.03
C MET A 994 3.37 14.99 33.30
N PHE A 995 2.98 16.21 33.68
CA PHE A 995 3.74 17.44 33.44
C PHE A 995 3.51 18.37 34.62
N ASP A 996 4.43 18.30 35.59
CA ASP A 996 4.49 19.19 36.74
C ASP A 996 5.92 19.75 36.77
N LEU A 997 6.06 21.01 36.36
CA LEU A 997 7.33 21.75 36.31
C LEU A 997 7.12 23.04 37.11
N ASP A 998 7.42 22.93 38.41
CA ASP A 998 7.39 24.06 39.34
C ASP A 998 8.38 25.15 38.91
N ILE A 999 7.89 26.39 38.92
CA ILE A 999 8.69 27.60 38.70
C ILE A 999 9.10 28.16 40.07
N ASP A 1000 10.39 28.11 40.41
CA ASP A 1000 10.92 28.79 41.60
C ASP A 1000 11.81 29.99 41.25
N PHE A 1001 11.66 31.07 41.99
CA PHE A 1001 12.26 32.38 41.78
C PHE A 1001 13.22 32.69 42.96
N GLY A 1002 14.52 32.46 42.79
CA GLY A 1002 15.49 32.52 43.90
C GLY A 1002 16.91 32.99 43.57
N GLN A 1003 17.12 34.31 43.48
CA GLN A 1003 18.39 34.96 43.85
C GLN A 1003 18.48 35.04 45.40
N PRO A 1004 19.66 35.15 46.09
CA PRO A 1004 20.78 35.99 45.64
C PRO A 1004 22.24 35.67 46.15
N VAL A 1005 23.20 36.57 45.85
CA VAL A 1005 24.49 36.87 46.56
C VAL A 1005 25.74 35.95 46.39
N GLN A 1006 26.64 36.38 45.49
CA GLN A 1006 28.05 36.85 45.72
C GLN A 1006 29.10 35.97 46.47
N GLN A 1007 30.30 35.74 45.87
CA GLN A 1007 31.59 36.45 46.21
C GLN A 1007 32.91 35.76 45.71
N GLY A 1008 33.76 36.50 44.96
CA GLY A 1008 35.20 36.23 44.65
C GLY A 1008 35.52 35.06 43.70
N GLY A 1009 36.56 35.01 42.84
CA GLY A 1009 37.70 35.86 42.42
C GLY A 1009 38.63 35.03 41.48
N GLN A 1010 39.72 35.48 40.83
CA GLN A 1010 40.39 36.78 40.68
C GLN A 1010 41.41 36.70 39.49
N ASN A 1011 41.65 37.81 38.75
CA ASN A 1011 42.72 38.05 37.72
C ASN A 1011 42.66 37.28 36.36
N GLY A 1012 42.98 37.90 35.21
CA GLY A 1012 43.26 39.33 34.97
C GLY A 1012 43.77 39.72 33.56
N THR A 1013 43.93 41.04 33.38
CA THR A 1013 44.76 41.81 32.42
C THR A 1013 44.46 41.87 30.91
N GLY A 1014 44.24 43.11 30.44
CA GLY A 1014 44.60 43.65 29.10
C GLY A 1014 43.48 43.69 28.06
N GLU A 1015 43.16 44.78 27.35
CA GLU A 1015 43.51 46.21 27.43
C GLU A 1015 42.74 46.91 26.26
N GLY A 1016 42.26 48.14 26.43
CA GLY A 1016 42.07 49.09 25.31
C GLY A 1016 40.65 49.39 24.80
N GLY A 1017 40.20 50.63 25.04
CA GLY A 1017 39.48 51.41 24.02
C GLY A 1017 37.98 51.66 24.22
N ASP A 1018 37.64 52.56 25.13
CA ASP A 1018 36.29 53.11 25.29
C ASP A 1018 35.97 54.18 24.22
N GLN A 1019 34.69 54.31 23.84
CA GLN A 1019 33.87 55.55 24.03
C GLN A 1019 32.99 56.05 22.85
N GLN A 1020 31.67 56.07 23.12
CA GLN A 1020 30.61 57.03 22.72
C GLN A 1020 30.09 57.20 21.26
N ASN A 1021 28.79 56.91 21.15
CA ASN A 1021 27.69 57.63 20.46
C ASN A 1021 27.98 58.63 19.33
N GLY A 1022 27.30 58.42 18.20
CA GLY A 1022 26.96 59.43 17.20
C GLY A 1022 25.76 58.96 16.36
N GLU A 1023 24.74 59.81 16.25
CA GLU A 1023 23.51 59.54 15.48
C GLU A 1023 23.73 59.78 13.97
N GLU A 1024 22.80 59.25 13.16
CA GLU A 1024 22.43 59.70 11.79
C GLU A 1024 23.54 60.06 10.78
N ASP A 1025 23.64 59.29 9.70
CA ASP A 1025 23.58 59.91 8.36
C ASP A 1025 23.05 58.93 7.30
N ILE A 1026 21.82 59.20 6.85
CA ILE A 1026 21.17 58.53 5.73
C ILE A 1026 21.52 59.36 4.46
N PHE A 1027 21.78 58.71 3.31
CA PHE A 1027 22.28 59.33 2.05
C PHE A 1027 23.81 59.48 1.83
N ALA A 1028 24.67 58.83 2.60
CA ALA A 1028 26.11 58.76 2.30
C ALA A 1028 26.47 57.76 1.16
N GLY A 1029 26.09 58.09 -0.07
CA GLY A 1029 26.69 57.57 -1.30
C GLY A 1029 25.89 56.51 -2.07
N LEU A 1030 25.45 56.88 -3.27
CA LEU A 1030 25.96 56.25 -4.50
C LEU A 1030 25.78 57.19 -5.70
N ASP A 1031 26.89 57.34 -6.40
CA ASP A 1031 27.21 58.24 -7.50
C ASP A 1031 26.22 58.21 -8.68
N MET A 1032 25.95 59.37 -9.29
CA MET A 1032 25.04 59.53 -10.43
C MET A 1032 25.82 60.08 -11.65
N GLY A 1033 26.11 59.18 -12.58
CA GLY A 1033 26.63 59.47 -13.92
C GLY A 1033 26.77 58.17 -14.70
N ASP A 1034 26.65 58.15 -16.02
CA ASP A 1034 26.24 59.17 -17.01
C ASP A 1034 25.85 58.39 -18.29
N LEU A 1035 25.16 59.05 -19.24
CA LEU A 1035 24.84 58.54 -20.59
C LEU A 1035 23.81 57.38 -20.63
N GLY A 1036 22.84 57.35 -21.54
CA GLY A 1036 22.50 58.30 -22.59
C GLY A 1036 21.54 57.68 -23.61
N GLN A 1037 20.45 58.39 -23.89
CA GLN A 1037 19.69 58.45 -25.16
C GLN A 1037 19.93 57.35 -26.23
N ASP A 1038 18.90 56.54 -26.54
CA ASP A 1038 18.09 56.72 -27.77
C ASP A 1038 17.01 55.62 -27.97
N PHE A 1039 15.84 56.07 -28.43
CA PHE A 1039 14.94 55.58 -29.51
C PHE A 1039 15.10 54.13 -30.07
N ASP A 1040 14.06 53.46 -30.61
CA ASP A 1040 12.76 53.94 -31.10
C ASP A 1040 11.66 52.84 -31.10
N PHE A 1041 10.41 53.21 -31.40
CA PHE A 1041 9.30 52.28 -31.68
C PHE A 1041 9.41 51.62 -33.06
N THR A 1042 9.20 50.30 -33.14
CA THR A 1042 8.49 49.60 -34.24
C THR A 1042 7.85 48.31 -33.75
#